data_AF-A0AAD8G3T1-F1
#
_entry.id   AF-A0AAD8G3T1-F1
#
_cell.length_a   1.000
_cell.length_b   1.000
_cell.length_c   1.000
_cell.angle_alpha   90.00
_cell.angle_beta   90.00
_cell.angle_gamma   90.00
#
_symmetry.space_group_name_H-M   'P 1'
#
loop_
_entity.id
_entity.type
_entity.pdbx_description
1 polymer ?
#
loop_
_entity_poly.entity_id
_entity_poly.type
_entity_poly.pdbx_seq_one_letter_code
_entity_poly.pdbx_strand_id
1 'polypeptide(L)'
;MSVKAFELVPAVERALLMGDKAQINIECIECCGKNMYVGTNDCFIYHFLLEEKTTSKEKLTFSVRKQQHKYLGLKKPVSELKAASALNRLIVLCDNTIMLVNMLNLDPVQSGAKIKGVVTFTVNENPVNGDPFCVELGVISVKRRTIQICMVYEDRVQIVKELATPEQPSAVRLDGYFLCLALTTQYIIVNYSTGASQDLFPFDTEEKKPIVKRIGREEFLLAGPGGLGMFATAAGISQRAPVHWSENVIGAAICFPYVVALDEGFVTVHSMLDQQLKQTLPFRDGHIMQDFEGKVILATMKEVYVLVPLPLERQILDLLASQRVEEAIVLAEGAQRNIPKEKFLVMYRRILQQAGFMQFGQLQFLEAKDSFSKGQLDVRELISLYPLLLPSTSTFTRSHPPLHEFADLNHLTQGDQEKITKCKRFLISYLKEIRSTEVANGYKEDVDTALLKLYAEADHESLLDLLVSENFCLLVDSAPWLEKHKKYFALGLLYHCNSQDDAAVQLWVRIVKGELQDTTRPDLYEYVVDFLSFCSSQELVWKYADWALQKNQKVGVQIFTRRPVDEEKAGKLNPDDVIKYLHKYSQAVTQYLEHLVLDRKIQKEKFHTHLAVLYLDEVLQLHSQSDQHSEELSTARAKLRSLLQQSCLYRVQLVLGKIKDTDLNLECAILYGKLEEHEKALHILVHQLKDFQAAEDYCSWNSEGRDLSYRQKLFHMLLAVYMDPTVANDTLVMAAVDLLNNHAEVFDAVQVLRLVPGNWSIQLLCPFLRGAMRENMHSKQMSQVALGLAKSENAIYKHEKLKYKGLINLSEKKGCQLCHNTFSEPECVCYPNGILVHIHCAVKRNRDSASKQHFTHPENHT
;
A
#
# COMPACT_ATOMS: atom_id res chain seq x y z
N MET A 1 -8.92 -43.13 3.66
CA MET A 1 -9.72 -42.38 4.65
C MET A 1 -8.96 -41.14 4.98
N SER A 2 -9.62 -40.00 4.89
CA SER A 2 -8.97 -38.71 4.72
C SER A 2 -8.80 -38.00 6.07
N VAL A 3 -9.83 -38.03 6.91
CA VAL A 3 -9.85 -37.49 8.28
C VAL A 3 -10.84 -38.29 9.11
N LYS A 4 -10.52 -38.55 10.38
CA LYS A 4 -11.51 -39.08 11.33
C LYS A 4 -12.35 -37.91 11.85
N ALA A 5 -13.57 -37.77 11.36
CA ALA A 5 -14.47 -36.68 11.75
C ALA A 5 -15.40 -37.06 12.90
N PHE A 6 -15.77 -38.34 13.00
CA PHE A 6 -16.72 -38.82 14.00
C PHE A 6 -16.25 -40.10 14.69
N GLU A 7 -16.73 -40.29 15.91
CA GLU A 7 -16.71 -41.56 16.63
C GLU A 7 -18.13 -42.09 16.83
N LEU A 8 -18.30 -43.38 16.52
CA LEU A 8 -19.55 -44.08 16.79
C LEU A 8 -19.56 -44.56 18.24
N VAL A 9 -20.55 -44.14 19.02
CA VAL A 9 -20.69 -44.49 20.44
C VAL A 9 -22.07 -45.10 20.68
N PRO A 10 -22.19 -46.31 21.27
CA PRO A 10 -23.48 -46.87 21.65
C PRO A 10 -24.10 -46.02 22.77
N ALA A 11 -25.41 -45.74 22.66
CA ALA A 11 -26.17 -45.00 23.65
C ALA A 11 -27.23 -45.89 24.32
N VAL A 12 -28.10 -46.53 23.55
CA VAL A 12 -29.12 -47.43 24.10
C VAL A 12 -28.90 -48.84 23.59
N GLU A 13 -28.51 -49.69 24.52
CA GLU A 13 -28.41 -51.12 24.30
C GLU A 13 -29.78 -51.77 24.35
N ARG A 14 -29.91 -52.90 23.63
CA ARG A 14 -31.13 -53.70 23.54
C ARG A 14 -31.77 -54.01 24.91
N ALA A 15 -30.95 -54.27 25.93
CA ALA A 15 -31.41 -54.63 27.27
C ALA A 15 -32.29 -53.56 27.92
N LEU A 16 -32.01 -52.27 27.65
CA LEU A 16 -32.72 -51.13 28.24
C LEU A 16 -34.09 -50.88 27.58
N LEU A 17 -34.25 -51.29 26.33
CA LEU A 17 -35.48 -51.17 25.56
C LEU A 17 -36.42 -52.36 25.79
N MET A 18 -35.89 -53.58 25.71
CA MET A 18 -36.72 -54.77 25.44
C MET A 18 -36.81 -55.82 26.56
N GLY A 19 -35.90 -55.84 27.54
CA GLY A 19 -35.68 -57.07 28.30
C GLY A 19 -35.52 -58.28 27.36
N ASP A 20 -36.17 -59.41 27.66
CA ASP A 20 -36.10 -60.66 26.85
C ASP A 20 -37.13 -60.76 25.70
N LYS A 21 -37.96 -59.73 25.44
CA LYS A 21 -39.00 -59.83 24.40
C LYS A 21 -38.42 -59.63 23.00
N ALA A 22 -38.37 -60.70 22.19
CA ALA A 22 -37.68 -60.73 20.90
C ALA A 22 -38.38 -60.01 19.72
N GLN A 23 -39.58 -59.45 19.91
CA GLN A 23 -40.44 -58.96 18.80
C GLN A 23 -40.58 -57.43 18.69
N ILE A 24 -39.90 -56.66 19.55
CA ILE A 24 -40.01 -55.19 19.57
C ILE A 24 -38.90 -54.59 18.69
N ASN A 25 -39.28 -53.79 17.71
CA ASN A 25 -38.38 -53.04 16.83
C ASN A 25 -38.54 -51.54 17.04
N ILE A 26 -37.44 -50.81 16.90
CA ILE A 26 -37.42 -49.35 16.87
C ILE A 26 -37.90 -48.87 15.50
N GLU A 27 -38.95 -48.05 15.48
CA GLU A 27 -39.55 -47.50 14.25
C GLU A 27 -39.22 -46.02 14.04
N CYS A 28 -39.12 -45.25 15.13
CA CYS A 28 -38.76 -43.83 15.07
C CYS A 28 -38.05 -43.36 16.34
N ILE A 29 -37.26 -42.30 16.20
CA ILE A 29 -36.49 -41.71 17.30
C ILE A 29 -36.58 -40.19 17.19
N GLU A 30 -36.69 -39.54 18.35
CA GLU A 30 -36.66 -38.09 18.49
C GLU A 30 -35.83 -37.68 19.70
N CYS A 31 -35.07 -36.59 19.61
CA CYS A 31 -34.33 -36.04 20.74
C CYS A 31 -34.63 -34.57 20.99
N CYS A 32 -34.62 -34.17 22.25
CA CYS A 32 -34.73 -32.79 22.70
C CYS A 32 -33.83 -32.58 23.92
N GLY A 33 -32.71 -31.87 23.72
CA GLY A 33 -31.66 -31.71 24.72
C GLY A 33 -31.15 -33.07 25.24
N LYS A 34 -31.39 -33.36 26.52
CA LYS A 34 -31.03 -34.63 27.17
C LYS A 34 -32.10 -35.71 27.05
N ASN A 35 -33.30 -35.37 26.61
CA ASN A 35 -34.41 -36.31 26.51
C ASN A 35 -34.43 -36.97 25.15
N MET A 36 -34.52 -38.29 25.12
CA MET A 36 -34.69 -39.07 23.91
C MET A 36 -35.96 -39.90 24.00
N TYR A 37 -36.71 -39.91 22.91
CA TYR A 37 -37.96 -40.62 22.76
C TYR A 37 -37.79 -41.66 21.66
N VAL A 38 -38.17 -42.90 21.96
CA VAL A 38 -38.10 -44.02 21.03
C VAL A 38 -39.50 -44.58 20.84
N GLY A 39 -39.97 -44.58 19.60
CA GLY A 39 -41.24 -45.18 19.19
C GLY A 39 -41.02 -46.59 18.65
N THR A 40 -41.87 -47.52 19.05
CA THR A 40 -41.73 -48.94 18.69
C THR A 40 -42.92 -49.46 17.88
N ASN A 41 -42.71 -50.62 17.25
CA ASN A 41 -43.70 -51.31 16.45
C ASN A 41 -44.94 -51.78 17.24
N ASP A 42 -44.79 -52.02 18.54
CA ASP A 42 -45.85 -52.41 19.48
C ASP A 42 -46.59 -51.22 20.12
N CYS A 43 -46.45 -50.02 19.55
CA CYS A 43 -47.16 -48.79 19.96
C CYS A 43 -46.78 -48.26 21.35
N PHE A 44 -45.52 -48.46 21.75
CA PHE A 44 -44.96 -47.82 22.92
C PHE A 44 -44.11 -46.60 22.55
N ILE A 45 -44.12 -45.62 23.44
CA ILE A 45 -43.10 -44.56 23.48
C ILE A 45 -42.27 -44.78 24.72
N TYR A 46 -40.95 -44.85 24.56
CA TYR A 46 -39.99 -44.92 25.65
C TYR A 46 -39.27 -43.58 25.79
N HIS A 47 -39.21 -43.05 27.01
CA HIS A 47 -38.49 -41.84 27.35
C HIS A 47 -37.21 -42.17 28.11
N PHE A 48 -36.09 -41.72 27.57
CA PHE A 48 -34.76 -41.89 28.12
C PHE A 48 -34.11 -40.53 28.37
N LEU A 49 -33.30 -40.46 29.42
CA LEU A 49 -32.41 -39.34 29.69
C LEU A 49 -30.97 -39.74 29.30
N LEU A 50 -30.38 -39.03 28.33
CA LEU A 50 -28.97 -39.16 27.96
C LEU A 50 -28.12 -38.19 28.80
N GLU A 51 -27.20 -38.75 29.57
CA GLU A 51 -26.15 -38.01 30.26
C GLU A 51 -24.80 -38.27 29.58
N GLU A 52 -24.15 -37.20 29.12
CA GLU A 52 -22.80 -37.25 28.57
C GLU A 52 -21.78 -37.42 29.70
N LYS A 53 -20.88 -38.40 29.55
CA LYS A 53 -19.77 -38.66 30.46
C LYS A 53 -18.47 -38.71 29.68
N THR A 54 -17.53 -37.85 30.06
CA THR A 54 -16.18 -37.87 29.50
C THR A 54 -15.32 -38.81 30.34
N THR A 55 -14.78 -39.85 29.71
CA THR A 55 -13.85 -40.77 30.35
C THR A 55 -12.49 -40.08 30.57
N SER A 56 -11.64 -40.61 31.45
CA SER A 56 -10.28 -40.09 31.71
C SER A 56 -9.34 -40.02 30.49
N LYS A 57 -9.71 -40.67 29.37
CA LYS A 57 -9.03 -40.62 28.06
C LYS A 57 -9.69 -39.67 27.05
N GLU A 58 -10.46 -38.67 27.52
CA GLU A 58 -11.23 -37.72 26.68
C GLU A 58 -12.27 -38.35 25.74
N LYS A 59 -12.54 -39.66 25.87
CA LYS A 59 -13.57 -40.32 25.07
C LYS A 59 -14.94 -40.05 25.67
N LEU A 60 -15.85 -39.50 24.86
CA LEU A 60 -17.24 -39.30 25.20
C LEU A 60 -17.97 -40.65 25.23
N THR A 61 -18.70 -40.88 26.32
CA THR A 61 -19.59 -42.02 26.52
C THR A 61 -20.94 -41.51 26.98
N PHE A 62 -22.01 -42.22 26.67
CA PHE A 62 -23.35 -41.86 27.11
C PHE A 62 -23.80 -42.82 28.19
N SER A 63 -24.25 -42.30 29.33
CA SER A 63 -25.03 -43.09 30.27
C SER A 63 -26.50 -42.77 30.08
N VAL A 64 -27.28 -43.81 29.79
CA VAL A 64 -28.71 -43.66 29.53
C VAL A 64 -29.52 -44.20 30.69
N ARG A 65 -30.51 -43.40 31.14
CA ARG A 65 -31.47 -43.80 32.17
C ARG A 65 -32.87 -43.80 31.59
N LYS A 66 -33.58 -44.93 31.68
CA LYS A 66 -35.00 -45.03 31.32
C LYS A 66 -35.83 -44.28 32.36
N GLN A 67 -36.57 -43.28 31.94
CA GLN A 67 -37.43 -42.46 32.80
C GLN A 67 -38.83 -43.05 32.83
N GLN A 68 -39.49 -43.11 31.67
CA GLN A 68 -40.86 -43.59 31.54
C GLN A 68 -41.08 -44.36 30.23
N HIS A 69 -42.20 -45.07 30.15
CA HIS A 69 -42.70 -45.63 28.90
C HIS A 69 -44.23 -45.68 28.94
N LYS A 70 -44.88 -45.49 27.80
CA LYS A 70 -46.34 -45.45 27.69
C LYS A 70 -46.82 -46.22 26.48
N TYR A 71 -47.84 -47.05 26.67
CA TYR A 71 -48.62 -47.64 25.60
C TYR A 71 -49.72 -46.66 25.15
N LEU A 72 -49.80 -46.35 23.85
CA LEU A 72 -50.76 -45.37 23.34
C LEU A 72 -52.17 -45.95 23.09
N GLY A 73 -52.38 -47.26 23.28
CA GLY A 73 -53.67 -47.90 23.09
C GLY A 73 -54.03 -48.23 21.63
N LEU A 74 -53.11 -48.01 20.69
CA LEU A 74 -53.30 -48.34 19.27
C LEU A 74 -52.54 -49.64 18.94
N LYS A 75 -53.02 -50.41 17.97
CA LYS A 75 -52.41 -51.69 17.54
C LYS A 75 -51.42 -51.52 16.37
N LYS A 76 -51.02 -50.29 16.07
CA LYS A 76 -50.14 -49.95 14.95
C LYS A 76 -48.83 -49.33 15.48
N PRO A 77 -47.74 -49.42 14.70
CA PRO A 77 -46.45 -48.82 15.08
C PRO A 77 -46.58 -47.31 15.34
N VAL A 78 -45.71 -46.80 16.21
CA VAL A 78 -45.44 -45.35 16.28
C VAL A 78 -44.55 -45.00 15.10
N SER A 79 -45.10 -44.31 14.10
CA SER A 79 -44.44 -44.08 12.81
C SER A 79 -43.45 -42.92 12.87
N GLU A 80 -43.82 -41.82 13.52
CA GLU A 80 -42.96 -40.63 13.63
C GLU A 80 -43.14 -39.93 14.98
N LEU A 81 -42.06 -39.34 15.47
CA LEU A 81 -42.01 -38.53 16.68
C LEU A 81 -41.33 -37.21 16.37
N LYS A 82 -41.87 -36.09 16.87
CA LYS A 82 -41.23 -34.77 16.84
C LYS A 82 -41.43 -34.03 18.15
N ALA A 83 -40.35 -33.48 18.70
CA ALA A 83 -40.40 -32.77 19.97
C ALA A 83 -40.69 -31.28 19.76
N ALA A 84 -41.73 -30.77 20.42
CA ALA A 84 -42.06 -29.35 20.51
C ALA A 84 -41.68 -28.85 21.90
N SER A 85 -40.39 -28.56 22.09
CA SER A 85 -39.80 -28.20 23.39
C SER A 85 -40.44 -26.97 24.02
N ALA A 86 -40.74 -25.94 23.23
CA ALA A 86 -41.40 -24.72 23.68
C ALA A 86 -42.80 -24.96 24.28
N LEU A 87 -43.48 -26.02 23.84
CA LEU A 87 -44.82 -26.39 24.31
C LEU A 87 -44.80 -27.50 25.37
N ASN A 88 -43.62 -28.07 25.66
CA ASN A 88 -43.49 -29.29 26.44
C ASN A 88 -44.40 -30.43 25.91
N ARG A 89 -44.50 -30.54 24.58
CA ARG A 89 -45.32 -31.54 23.87
C ARG A 89 -44.47 -32.35 22.89
N LEU A 90 -44.78 -33.64 22.82
CA LEU A 90 -44.29 -34.59 21.83
C LEU A 90 -45.41 -34.82 20.82
N ILE A 91 -45.13 -34.54 19.55
CA ILE A 91 -46.05 -34.75 18.44
C ILE A 91 -45.81 -36.17 17.93
N VAL A 92 -46.84 -36.99 17.97
CA VAL A 92 -46.76 -38.43 17.71
C VAL A 92 -47.66 -38.78 16.55
N LEU A 93 -47.10 -39.44 15.53
CA LEU A 93 -47.87 -40.02 14.44
C LEU A 93 -48.04 -41.53 14.69
N CYS A 94 -49.28 -41.97 14.88
CA CYS A 94 -49.62 -43.37 15.01
C CYS A 94 -50.99 -43.63 14.38
N ASP A 95 -51.13 -44.73 13.63
CA ASP A 95 -52.35 -45.08 12.89
C ASP A 95 -52.91 -43.92 12.03
N ASN A 96 -52.03 -43.31 11.24
CA ASN A 96 -52.32 -42.16 10.37
C ASN A 96 -52.99 -40.98 11.12
N THR A 97 -52.74 -40.86 12.42
CA THR A 97 -53.29 -39.81 13.28
C THR A 97 -52.16 -39.13 14.03
N ILE A 98 -52.04 -37.82 13.88
CA ILE A 98 -51.18 -37.00 14.75
C ILE A 98 -51.90 -36.81 16.08
N MET A 99 -51.20 -37.03 17.18
CA MET A 99 -51.66 -36.71 18.53
C MET A 99 -50.56 -35.99 19.32
N LEU A 100 -50.98 -35.13 20.26
CA LEU A 100 -50.07 -34.47 21.20
C LEU A 100 -49.98 -35.27 22.48
N VAL A 101 -48.75 -35.53 22.92
CA VAL A 101 -48.41 -36.23 24.15
C VAL A 101 -47.53 -35.31 24.99
N ASN A 102 -47.66 -35.29 26.30
CA ASN A 102 -46.76 -34.50 27.15
C ASN A 102 -45.37 -35.16 27.22
N MET A 103 -44.31 -34.36 27.09
CA MET A 103 -42.93 -34.86 26.98
C MET A 103 -42.42 -35.57 28.25
N LEU A 104 -42.94 -35.21 29.43
CA LEU A 104 -42.43 -35.73 30.70
C LEU A 104 -43.17 -36.98 31.18
N ASN A 105 -44.50 -36.96 31.15
CA ASN A 105 -45.33 -38.07 31.65
C ASN A 105 -45.89 -38.98 30.54
N LEU A 106 -45.66 -38.64 29.26
CA LEU A 106 -46.15 -39.36 28.09
C LEU A 106 -47.67 -39.54 28.05
N ASP A 107 -48.44 -38.67 28.73
CA ASP A 107 -49.89 -38.73 28.68
C ASP A 107 -50.44 -37.95 27.47
N PRO A 108 -51.42 -38.53 26.73
CA PRO A 108 -52.03 -37.87 25.59
C PRO A 108 -52.91 -36.69 26.02
N VAL A 109 -52.84 -35.59 25.28
CA VAL A 109 -53.71 -34.42 25.49
C VAL A 109 -55.15 -34.79 25.11
N GLN A 110 -56.09 -34.62 26.05
CA GLN A 110 -57.48 -35.06 25.88
C GLN A 110 -58.33 -34.12 24.99
N SER A 111 -57.92 -32.86 24.83
CA SER A 111 -58.64 -31.83 24.06
C SER A 111 -58.18 -31.79 22.60
N GLY A 112 -59.14 -31.89 21.66
CA GLY A 112 -59.16 -31.31 20.30
C GLY A 112 -58.00 -31.50 19.29
N ALA A 113 -56.84 -31.98 19.70
CA ALA A 113 -55.59 -31.88 18.96
C ALA A 113 -55.23 -33.18 18.22
N LYS A 114 -56.18 -33.74 17.44
CA LYS A 114 -55.91 -34.91 16.59
C LYS A 114 -56.17 -34.59 15.13
N ILE A 115 -55.14 -34.73 14.30
CA ILE A 115 -55.28 -34.66 12.83
C ILE A 115 -55.32 -36.09 12.31
N LYS A 116 -56.41 -36.47 11.65
CA LYS A 116 -56.59 -37.81 11.06
C LYS A 116 -56.24 -37.82 9.58
N GLY A 117 -55.81 -38.97 9.09
CA GLY A 117 -55.49 -39.18 7.68
C GLY A 117 -54.16 -38.54 7.30
N VAL A 118 -53.16 -38.65 8.16
CA VAL A 118 -51.80 -38.12 7.94
C VAL A 118 -50.89 -39.23 7.42
N VAL A 119 -50.09 -38.92 6.40
CA VAL A 119 -49.03 -39.80 5.88
C VAL A 119 -47.74 -39.60 6.68
N THR A 120 -47.27 -38.36 6.74
CA THR A 120 -46.04 -37.92 7.42
C THR A 120 -46.18 -36.44 7.76
N PHE A 121 -45.33 -35.93 8.65
CA PHE A 121 -45.29 -34.52 9.00
C PHE A 121 -43.88 -34.01 9.27
N THR A 122 -43.70 -32.69 9.20
CA THR A 122 -42.45 -32.03 9.56
C THR A 122 -42.72 -30.78 10.37
N VAL A 123 -41.82 -30.47 11.30
CA VAL A 123 -41.77 -29.17 11.98
C VAL A 123 -41.05 -28.16 11.09
N ASN A 124 -41.49 -26.90 11.10
CA ASN A 124 -40.73 -25.80 10.49
C ASN A 124 -39.68 -25.29 11.49
N GLU A 125 -38.40 -25.51 11.17
CA GLU A 125 -37.28 -25.05 12.00
C GLU A 125 -37.02 -23.54 11.87
N ASN A 126 -37.56 -22.92 10.83
CA ASN A 126 -37.50 -21.48 10.57
C ASN A 126 -38.92 -20.95 10.39
N PRO A 127 -39.72 -20.92 11.47
CA PRO A 127 -41.14 -20.58 11.39
C PRO A 127 -41.31 -19.15 10.91
N VAL A 128 -42.32 -18.96 10.05
CA VAL A 128 -42.70 -17.63 9.56
C VAL A 128 -43.42 -16.82 10.63
N ASN A 129 -44.20 -17.51 11.46
CA ASN A 129 -44.92 -16.90 12.55
C ASN A 129 -43.95 -16.61 13.71
N GLY A 130 -43.93 -15.38 14.19
CA GLY A 130 -43.08 -14.95 15.30
C GLY A 130 -43.62 -15.30 16.69
N ASP A 131 -44.76 -16.01 16.80
CA ASP A 131 -45.34 -16.41 18.08
C ASP A 131 -44.54 -17.56 18.74
N PRO A 132 -43.85 -17.32 19.86
CA PRO A 132 -43.01 -18.32 20.52
C PRO A 132 -43.81 -19.44 21.23
N PHE A 133 -45.13 -19.30 21.36
CA PHE A 133 -46.00 -20.27 22.02
C PHE A 133 -46.74 -21.19 21.04
N CYS A 134 -46.24 -21.31 19.82
CA CYS A 134 -46.77 -22.23 18.83
C CYS A 134 -45.66 -22.83 17.96
N VAL A 135 -45.95 -23.99 17.37
CA VAL A 135 -45.06 -24.66 16.43
C VAL A 135 -45.78 -24.81 15.09
N GLU A 136 -45.13 -24.37 14.02
CA GLU A 136 -45.64 -24.53 12.66
C GLU A 136 -45.27 -25.93 12.12
N LEU A 137 -46.27 -26.65 11.63
CA LEU A 137 -46.18 -28.00 11.09
C LEU A 137 -46.61 -28.03 9.63
N GLY A 138 -45.88 -28.78 8.81
CA GLY A 138 -46.36 -29.25 7.51
C GLY A 138 -46.85 -30.69 7.61
N VAL A 139 -48.08 -30.94 7.19
CA VAL A 139 -48.74 -32.25 7.31
C VAL A 139 -49.18 -32.72 5.93
N ILE A 140 -48.78 -33.93 5.53
CA ILE A 140 -49.25 -34.56 4.30
C ILE A 140 -50.54 -35.35 4.59
N SER A 141 -51.60 -35.05 3.85
CA SER A 141 -52.89 -35.74 3.97
C SER A 141 -53.02 -36.92 3.00
N VAL A 142 -53.55 -38.05 3.49
CA VAL A 142 -53.79 -39.29 2.73
C VAL A 142 -54.93 -39.13 1.71
N LYS A 143 -55.96 -38.34 2.03
CA LYS A 143 -57.25 -38.38 1.31
C LYS A 143 -57.37 -37.38 0.17
N ARG A 144 -56.47 -36.41 0.06
CA ARG A 144 -56.70 -35.22 -0.77
C ARG A 144 -55.54 -34.79 -1.66
N ARG A 145 -54.40 -35.51 -1.67
CA ARG A 145 -53.17 -35.01 -2.31
C ARG A 145 -52.91 -33.55 -1.90
N THR A 146 -53.03 -33.29 -0.59
CA THR A 146 -52.87 -31.95 -0.03
C THR A 146 -51.83 -31.93 1.06
N ILE A 147 -51.21 -30.77 1.20
CA ILE A 147 -50.34 -30.40 2.31
C ILE A 147 -51.08 -29.35 3.13
N GLN A 148 -51.14 -29.58 4.43
CA GLN A 148 -51.74 -28.68 5.40
C GLN A 148 -50.64 -28.06 6.24
N ILE A 149 -50.60 -26.72 6.29
CA ILE A 149 -49.79 -25.97 7.24
C ILE A 149 -50.64 -25.75 8.48
N CYS A 150 -50.18 -26.28 9.60
CA CYS A 150 -50.88 -26.30 10.88
C CYS A 150 -50.07 -25.56 11.94
N MET A 151 -50.72 -24.79 12.79
CA MET A 151 -50.13 -24.23 14.01
C MET A 151 -50.55 -25.08 15.19
N VAL A 152 -49.57 -25.62 15.89
CA VAL A 152 -49.76 -26.41 17.10
C VAL A 152 -49.54 -25.53 18.31
N TYR A 153 -50.56 -25.47 19.17
CA TYR A 153 -50.51 -24.85 20.49
C TYR A 153 -50.47 -25.93 21.57
N GLU A 154 -50.41 -25.53 22.83
CA GLU A 154 -50.33 -26.46 23.96
C GLU A 154 -51.53 -27.43 24.05
N ASP A 155 -52.73 -26.97 23.69
CA ASP A 155 -54.01 -27.67 23.88
C ASP A 155 -54.84 -27.85 22.59
N ARG A 156 -54.40 -27.28 21.46
CA ARG A 156 -55.14 -27.29 20.19
C ARG A 156 -54.22 -27.27 18.97
N VAL A 157 -54.77 -27.68 17.83
CA VAL A 157 -54.10 -27.60 16.51
C VAL A 157 -55.01 -26.88 15.53
N GLN A 158 -54.48 -25.86 14.86
CA GLN A 158 -55.22 -25.03 13.91
C GLN A 158 -54.62 -25.18 12.50
N ILE A 159 -55.45 -25.48 11.51
CA ILE A 159 -55.03 -25.48 10.10
C ILE A 159 -55.04 -24.03 9.60
N VAL A 160 -53.90 -23.55 9.11
CA VAL A 160 -53.73 -22.18 8.60
C VAL A 160 -53.81 -22.13 7.09
N LYS A 161 -53.23 -23.12 6.40
CA LYS A 161 -53.22 -23.19 4.94
C LYS A 161 -53.38 -24.62 4.49
N GLU A 162 -54.10 -24.83 3.39
CA GLU A 162 -54.16 -26.10 2.67
C GLU A 162 -53.75 -25.85 1.22
N LEU A 163 -52.84 -26.67 0.71
CA LEU A 163 -52.29 -26.61 -0.65
C LEU A 163 -52.55 -27.93 -1.35
N ALA A 164 -53.01 -27.89 -2.59
CA ALA A 164 -53.11 -29.08 -3.43
C ALA A 164 -51.75 -29.35 -4.10
N THR A 165 -51.35 -30.62 -4.18
CA THR A 165 -50.17 -31.07 -4.90
C THR A 165 -50.59 -31.86 -6.16
N PRO A 166 -49.79 -31.82 -7.23
CA PRO A 166 -50.12 -32.55 -8.47
C PRO A 166 -50.20 -34.06 -8.26
N GLU A 167 -49.28 -34.59 -7.45
CA GLU A 167 -49.19 -36.01 -7.06
C GLU A 167 -49.23 -36.14 -5.54
N GLN A 168 -49.40 -37.37 -5.03
CA GLN A 168 -49.35 -37.62 -3.59
C GLN A 168 -47.90 -37.51 -3.10
N PRO A 169 -47.57 -36.56 -2.21
CA PRO A 169 -46.22 -36.45 -1.69
C PRO A 169 -45.96 -37.55 -0.66
N SER A 170 -44.74 -38.09 -0.66
CA SER A 170 -44.26 -39.15 0.21
C SER A 170 -43.36 -38.63 1.33
N ALA A 171 -42.65 -37.51 1.10
CA ALA A 171 -41.84 -36.82 2.09
C ALA A 171 -41.92 -35.29 1.95
N VAL A 172 -41.74 -34.57 3.07
CA VAL A 172 -41.78 -33.10 3.12
C VAL A 172 -40.74 -32.54 4.09
N ARG A 173 -40.11 -31.41 3.73
CA ARG A 173 -39.41 -30.50 4.65
C ARG A 173 -39.87 -29.07 4.46
N LEU A 174 -39.88 -28.33 5.57
CA LEU A 174 -40.21 -26.91 5.64
C LEU A 174 -39.01 -26.08 6.08
N ASP A 175 -38.81 -24.94 5.43
CA ASP A 175 -38.01 -23.83 5.93
C ASP A 175 -38.65 -22.51 5.47
N GLY A 176 -38.99 -21.64 6.42
CA GLY A 176 -39.66 -20.38 6.11
C GLY A 176 -40.97 -20.65 5.36
N TYR A 177 -41.16 -19.99 4.22
CA TYR A 177 -42.32 -20.15 3.35
C TYR A 177 -42.23 -21.33 2.36
N PHE A 178 -41.10 -22.05 2.33
CA PHE A 178 -40.78 -23.02 1.30
C PHE A 178 -40.93 -24.45 1.80
N LEU A 179 -41.63 -25.26 1.01
CA LEU A 179 -41.83 -26.70 1.16
C LEU A 179 -41.00 -27.41 0.11
N CYS A 180 -40.08 -28.27 0.52
CA CYS A 180 -39.44 -29.22 -0.39
C CYS A 180 -40.16 -30.57 -0.27
N LEU A 181 -40.66 -31.08 -1.39
CA LEU A 181 -41.54 -32.23 -1.45
C LEU A 181 -40.97 -33.30 -2.36
N ALA A 182 -41.02 -34.54 -1.90
CA ALA A 182 -40.88 -35.71 -2.75
C ALA A 182 -42.28 -36.15 -3.20
N LEU A 183 -42.57 -36.02 -4.48
CA LEU A 183 -43.75 -36.62 -5.11
C LEU A 183 -43.48 -38.09 -5.43
N THR A 184 -44.44 -38.75 -6.07
CA THR A 184 -44.26 -40.12 -6.55
C THR A 184 -43.22 -40.22 -7.67
N THR A 185 -43.13 -39.20 -8.55
CA THR A 185 -42.28 -39.21 -9.75
C THR A 185 -41.14 -38.18 -9.76
N GLN A 186 -41.16 -37.18 -8.88
CA GLN A 186 -40.19 -36.07 -8.91
C GLN A 186 -40.10 -35.31 -7.57
N TYR A 187 -39.02 -34.55 -7.40
CA TYR A 187 -38.94 -33.54 -6.33
C TYR A 187 -39.44 -32.18 -6.81
N ILE A 188 -40.16 -31.47 -5.94
CA ILE A 188 -40.63 -30.10 -6.20
C ILE A 188 -40.38 -29.19 -4.99
N ILE A 189 -40.25 -27.89 -5.24
CA ILE A 189 -40.26 -26.85 -4.20
C ILE A 189 -41.51 -26.01 -4.37
N VAL A 190 -42.26 -25.81 -3.30
CA VAL A 190 -43.50 -25.02 -3.28
C VAL A 190 -43.40 -23.92 -2.25
N ASN A 191 -43.69 -22.69 -2.64
CA ASN A 191 -43.89 -21.60 -1.69
C ASN A 191 -45.36 -21.57 -1.27
N TYR A 192 -45.66 -21.81 0.01
CA TYR A 192 -47.05 -21.90 0.47
C TYR A 192 -47.75 -20.53 0.65
N SER A 193 -47.00 -19.43 0.65
CA SER A 193 -47.57 -18.08 0.69
C SER A 193 -48.07 -17.63 -0.68
N THR A 194 -47.26 -17.84 -1.72
CA THR A 194 -47.58 -17.43 -3.10
C THR A 194 -48.27 -18.52 -3.90
N GLY A 195 -48.11 -19.78 -3.52
CA GLY A 195 -48.55 -20.95 -4.28
C GLY A 195 -47.65 -21.30 -5.46
N ALA A 196 -46.53 -20.61 -5.65
CA ALA A 196 -45.58 -20.90 -6.73
C ALA A 196 -44.90 -22.26 -6.50
N SER A 197 -44.80 -23.07 -7.56
CA SER A 197 -44.14 -24.38 -7.56
C SER A 197 -43.01 -24.43 -8.58
N GLN A 198 -41.89 -25.02 -8.21
CA GLN A 198 -40.72 -25.25 -9.06
C GLN A 198 -40.38 -26.73 -9.06
N ASP A 199 -40.34 -27.33 -10.25
CA ASP A 199 -39.90 -28.72 -10.42
C ASP A 199 -38.38 -28.81 -10.36
N LEU A 200 -37.86 -29.87 -9.74
CA LEU A 200 -36.44 -30.17 -9.65
C LEU A 200 -36.06 -31.29 -10.63
N PHE A 201 -35.84 -32.51 -10.13
CA PHE A 201 -35.46 -33.66 -10.93
C PHE A 201 -36.32 -34.89 -10.61
N PRO A 202 -36.39 -35.86 -11.55
CA PRO A 202 -37.19 -37.07 -11.38
C PRO A 202 -36.70 -37.95 -10.23
N PHE A 203 -37.63 -38.66 -9.60
CA PHE A 203 -37.41 -39.56 -8.48
C PHE A 203 -38.44 -40.69 -8.52
N ASP A 204 -38.00 -41.94 -8.31
CA ASP A 204 -38.90 -43.09 -8.22
C ASP A 204 -39.04 -43.56 -6.77
N THR A 205 -40.26 -43.45 -6.24
CA THR A 205 -40.57 -43.88 -4.87
C THR A 205 -40.66 -45.41 -4.72
N GLU A 206 -40.83 -46.15 -5.82
CA GLU A 206 -40.93 -47.62 -5.78
C GLU A 206 -39.54 -48.27 -5.59
N GLU A 207 -38.49 -47.66 -6.13
CA GLU A 207 -37.12 -48.17 -6.01
C GLU A 207 -36.45 -47.76 -4.71
N LYS A 208 -36.66 -46.51 -4.25
CA LYS A 208 -35.91 -45.94 -3.12
C LYS A 208 -36.80 -45.10 -2.22
N LYS A 209 -36.43 -45.01 -0.93
CA LYS A 209 -37.07 -44.07 -0.01
C LYS A 209 -36.57 -42.65 -0.31
N PRO A 210 -37.47 -41.65 -0.41
CA PRO A 210 -37.06 -40.27 -0.67
C PRO A 210 -36.30 -39.70 0.53
N ILE A 211 -35.27 -38.92 0.23
CA ILE A 211 -34.51 -38.18 1.24
C ILE A 211 -34.72 -36.70 0.97
N VAL A 212 -35.36 -36.02 1.92
CA VAL A 212 -35.48 -34.57 1.94
C VAL A 212 -34.98 -34.07 3.28
N LYS A 213 -33.88 -33.32 3.26
CA LYS A 213 -33.25 -32.77 4.46
C LYS A 213 -32.99 -31.28 4.30
N ARG A 214 -33.27 -30.51 5.33
CA ARG A 214 -32.95 -29.08 5.39
C ARG A 214 -31.48 -28.92 5.78
N ILE A 215 -30.71 -28.14 5.04
CA ILE A 215 -29.27 -27.94 5.29
C ILE A 215 -28.94 -26.55 5.80
N GLY A 216 -29.80 -25.58 5.50
CA GLY A 216 -29.64 -24.18 5.81
C GLY A 216 -30.95 -23.44 5.61
N ARG A 217 -30.89 -22.11 5.69
CA ARG A 217 -32.04 -21.27 5.31
C ARG A 217 -32.28 -21.44 3.82
N GLU A 218 -33.50 -21.84 3.48
CA GLU A 218 -33.99 -22.00 2.11
C GLU A 218 -33.13 -22.93 1.25
N GLU A 219 -32.49 -23.92 1.87
CA GLU A 219 -31.58 -24.86 1.21
C GLU A 219 -31.82 -26.30 1.68
N PHE A 220 -31.94 -27.22 0.73
CA PHE A 220 -32.30 -28.62 0.96
C PHE A 220 -31.29 -29.57 0.30
N LEU A 221 -31.09 -30.74 0.92
CA LEU A 221 -30.34 -31.88 0.42
C LEU A 221 -31.32 -32.98 0.02
N LEU A 222 -31.15 -33.48 -1.20
CA LEU A 222 -32.03 -34.43 -1.86
C LEU A 222 -31.26 -35.64 -2.38
N ALA A 223 -31.90 -36.81 -2.36
CA ALA A 223 -31.38 -37.98 -3.04
C ALA A 223 -31.66 -37.91 -4.55
N GLY A 224 -30.60 -37.64 -5.30
CA GLY A 224 -30.58 -37.63 -6.76
C GLY A 224 -30.27 -39.00 -7.38
N PRO A 225 -30.45 -39.12 -8.71
CA PRO A 225 -30.17 -40.34 -9.45
C PRO A 225 -28.69 -40.73 -9.39
N GLY A 226 -28.40 -42.03 -9.46
CA GLY A 226 -27.01 -42.55 -9.50
C GLY A 226 -26.19 -42.36 -8.23
N GLY A 227 -26.83 -42.31 -7.06
CA GLY A 227 -26.12 -42.15 -5.78
C GLY A 227 -25.59 -40.73 -5.54
N LEU A 228 -26.29 -39.72 -6.06
CA LEU A 228 -25.93 -38.31 -5.87
C LEU A 228 -26.73 -37.68 -4.73
N GLY A 229 -26.07 -36.92 -3.87
CA GLY A 229 -26.66 -35.97 -2.94
C GLY A 229 -26.71 -34.58 -3.56
N MET A 230 -27.88 -34.16 -4.01
CA MET A 230 -28.09 -32.89 -4.69
C MET A 230 -28.47 -31.80 -3.69
N PHE A 231 -27.82 -30.64 -3.79
CA PHE A 231 -28.19 -29.44 -3.04
C PHE A 231 -29.14 -28.58 -3.89
N ALA A 232 -30.27 -28.17 -3.32
CA ALA A 232 -31.25 -27.33 -4.00
C ALA A 232 -31.69 -26.18 -3.09
N THR A 233 -31.56 -24.95 -3.57
CA THR A 233 -32.11 -23.76 -2.91
C THR A 233 -33.60 -23.64 -3.17
N ALA A 234 -34.29 -22.74 -2.45
CA ALA A 234 -35.71 -22.43 -2.67
C ALA A 234 -36.04 -21.98 -4.10
N ALA A 235 -35.07 -21.45 -4.85
CA ALA A 235 -35.21 -21.11 -6.27
C ALA A 235 -35.05 -22.32 -7.22
N GLY A 236 -34.80 -23.51 -6.69
CA GLY A 236 -34.56 -24.74 -7.45
C GLY A 236 -33.18 -24.84 -8.09
N ILE A 237 -32.26 -23.95 -7.76
CA ILE A 237 -30.87 -23.97 -8.25
C ILE A 237 -29.93 -24.60 -7.24
N SER A 238 -28.92 -25.32 -7.73
CA SER A 238 -27.81 -25.80 -6.90
C SER A 238 -26.68 -24.77 -6.89
N GLN A 239 -26.21 -24.41 -5.69
CA GLN A 239 -25.03 -23.53 -5.51
C GLN A 239 -23.74 -24.31 -5.30
N ARG A 240 -23.82 -25.64 -5.12
CA ARG A 240 -22.68 -26.50 -4.76
C ARG A 240 -22.67 -27.75 -5.63
N ALA A 241 -21.49 -28.32 -5.84
CA ALA A 241 -21.37 -29.61 -6.51
C ALA A 241 -22.08 -30.70 -5.67
N PRO A 242 -22.67 -31.72 -6.30
CA PRO A 242 -23.30 -32.82 -5.60
C PRO A 242 -22.27 -33.68 -4.86
N VAL A 243 -22.73 -34.34 -3.80
CA VAL A 243 -21.94 -35.32 -3.05
C VAL A 243 -22.19 -36.70 -3.64
N HIS A 244 -21.13 -37.48 -3.89
CA HIS A 244 -21.28 -38.87 -4.32
C HIS A 244 -21.36 -39.79 -3.09
N TRP A 245 -22.48 -40.48 -2.91
CA TRP A 245 -22.69 -41.46 -1.83
C TRP A 245 -23.19 -42.81 -2.37
N SER A 246 -23.48 -43.77 -1.49
CA SER A 246 -24.01 -45.07 -1.89
C SER A 246 -25.35 -44.94 -2.62
N GLU A 247 -25.56 -45.76 -3.64
CA GLU A 247 -26.86 -45.83 -4.34
C GLU A 247 -27.98 -46.33 -3.41
N ASN A 248 -27.65 -47.11 -2.37
CA ASN A 248 -28.60 -47.68 -1.42
C ASN A 248 -28.72 -46.84 -0.13
N VAL A 249 -28.51 -45.52 -0.23
CA VAL A 249 -28.64 -44.63 0.92
C VAL A 249 -30.07 -44.69 1.50
N ILE A 250 -30.16 -44.98 2.80
CA ILE A 250 -31.43 -45.10 3.54
C ILE A 250 -31.77 -43.81 4.28
N GLY A 251 -30.75 -43.04 4.65
CA GLY A 251 -30.92 -41.79 5.38
C GLY A 251 -29.73 -40.86 5.23
N ALA A 252 -29.97 -39.57 5.43
CA ALA A 252 -28.94 -38.56 5.48
C ALA A 252 -29.13 -37.66 6.70
N ALA A 253 -28.04 -37.20 7.28
CA ALA A 253 -27.98 -36.28 8.41
C ALA A 253 -26.89 -35.25 8.18
N ILE A 254 -27.03 -34.09 8.83
CA ILE A 254 -26.13 -32.97 8.62
C ILE A 254 -25.51 -32.60 9.96
N CYS A 255 -24.19 -32.52 9.97
CA CYS A 255 -23.43 -31.99 11.08
C CYS A 255 -22.34 -31.12 10.46
N PHE A 256 -22.68 -29.84 10.23
CA PHE A 256 -21.85 -28.91 9.48
C PHE A 256 -20.38 -28.93 9.98
N PRO A 257 -19.38 -29.07 9.09
CA PRO A 257 -19.48 -29.00 7.62
C PRO A 257 -19.70 -30.36 6.90
N TYR A 258 -20.15 -31.40 7.59
CA TYR A 258 -20.28 -32.75 7.02
C TYR A 258 -21.73 -33.15 6.68
N VAL A 259 -21.87 -33.91 5.61
CA VAL A 259 -23.06 -34.72 5.29
C VAL A 259 -22.75 -36.16 5.63
N VAL A 260 -23.60 -36.75 6.46
CA VAL A 260 -23.50 -38.16 6.86
C VAL A 260 -24.61 -38.92 6.13
N ALA A 261 -24.25 -39.99 5.44
CA ALA A 261 -25.17 -40.87 4.72
C ALA A 261 -25.14 -42.29 5.29
N LEU A 262 -26.33 -42.84 5.56
CA LEU A 262 -26.55 -44.18 6.09
C LEU A 262 -26.81 -45.16 4.95
N ASP A 263 -26.07 -46.27 4.93
CA ASP A 263 -26.36 -47.48 4.16
C ASP A 263 -26.72 -48.62 5.14
N GLU A 264 -27.14 -49.79 4.64
CA GLU A 264 -27.43 -50.97 5.46
C GLU A 264 -26.20 -51.49 6.21
N GLY A 265 -25.00 -51.36 5.60
CA GLY A 265 -23.76 -51.95 6.12
C GLY A 265 -22.73 -50.95 6.64
N PHE A 266 -22.88 -49.66 6.33
CA PHE A 266 -21.89 -48.64 6.67
C PHE A 266 -22.48 -47.24 6.70
N VAL A 267 -21.72 -46.33 7.30
CA VAL A 267 -22.00 -44.90 7.31
C VAL A 267 -20.87 -44.17 6.60
N THR A 268 -21.20 -43.28 5.68
CA THR A 268 -20.23 -42.44 4.97
C THR A 268 -20.36 -40.99 5.40
N VAL A 269 -19.21 -40.32 5.54
CA VAL A 269 -19.11 -38.92 5.95
C VAL A 269 -18.42 -38.16 4.83
N HIS A 270 -19.17 -37.24 4.22
CA HIS A 270 -18.71 -36.39 3.14
C HIS A 270 -18.61 -34.94 3.61
N SER A 271 -17.63 -34.21 3.10
CA SER A 271 -17.48 -32.79 3.41
C SER A 271 -18.32 -31.95 2.44
N MET A 272 -19.07 -30.97 2.96
CA MET A 272 -19.82 -30.02 2.14
C MET A 272 -18.94 -28.95 1.49
N LEU A 273 -17.69 -28.81 1.94
CA LEU A 273 -16.77 -27.77 1.48
C LEU A 273 -16.09 -28.18 0.18
N ASP A 274 -15.62 -29.43 0.10
CA ASP A 274 -14.87 -29.98 -1.04
C ASP A 274 -15.52 -31.23 -1.66
N GLN A 275 -16.70 -31.64 -1.18
CA GLN A 275 -17.52 -32.75 -1.70
C GLN A 275 -16.85 -34.13 -1.65
N GLN A 276 -15.73 -34.27 -0.91
CA GLN A 276 -15.00 -35.53 -0.81
C GLN A 276 -15.46 -36.40 0.38
N LEU A 277 -15.35 -37.71 0.20
CA LEU A 277 -15.50 -38.71 1.28
C LEU A 277 -14.34 -38.59 2.28
N LYS A 278 -14.66 -38.23 3.52
CA LYS A 278 -13.69 -38.06 4.61
C LYS A 278 -13.53 -39.34 5.43
N GLN A 279 -14.64 -39.99 5.77
CA GLN A 279 -14.67 -41.16 6.64
C GLN A 279 -15.77 -42.15 6.24
N THR A 280 -15.48 -43.43 6.40
CA THR A 280 -16.44 -44.55 6.31
C THR A 280 -16.38 -45.31 7.64
N LEU A 281 -17.53 -45.49 8.27
CA LEU A 281 -17.68 -46.19 9.53
C LEU A 281 -18.48 -47.49 9.28
N PRO A 282 -17.99 -48.65 9.73
CA PRO A 282 -18.76 -49.88 9.64
C PRO A 282 -19.97 -49.79 10.57
N PHE A 283 -21.17 -50.06 10.06
CA PHE A 283 -22.41 -50.03 10.83
C PHE A 283 -23.42 -50.99 10.22
N ARG A 284 -23.57 -52.17 10.83
CA ARG A 284 -24.43 -53.23 10.31
C ARG A 284 -25.87 -53.02 10.74
N ASP A 285 -26.80 -53.44 9.88
CA ASP A 285 -28.24 -53.39 10.11
C ASP A 285 -28.74 -51.96 10.36
N GLY A 286 -28.20 -50.99 9.60
CA GLY A 286 -28.59 -49.59 9.69
C GLY A 286 -30.06 -49.39 9.31
N HIS A 287 -30.84 -48.80 10.21
CA HIS A 287 -32.28 -48.64 10.01
C HIS A 287 -32.72 -47.17 9.97
N ILE A 288 -32.30 -46.35 10.93
CA ILE A 288 -32.74 -44.96 11.09
C ILE A 288 -31.53 -44.04 11.28
N MET A 289 -31.58 -42.86 10.67
CA MET A 289 -30.64 -41.77 10.88
C MET A 289 -31.40 -40.45 11.05
N GLN A 290 -31.13 -39.74 12.14
CA GLN A 290 -31.65 -38.39 12.37
C GLN A 290 -30.59 -37.49 13.00
N ASP A 291 -30.69 -36.19 12.73
CA ASP A 291 -29.86 -35.13 13.26
C ASP A 291 -30.67 -34.25 14.22
N PHE A 292 -30.09 -33.93 15.38
CA PHE A 292 -30.72 -33.16 16.46
C PHE A 292 -29.70 -32.24 17.10
N GLU A 293 -29.93 -30.92 17.07
CA GLU A 293 -29.06 -29.92 17.74
C GLU A 293 -27.55 -30.14 17.47
N GLY A 294 -27.20 -30.55 16.24
CA GLY A 294 -25.81 -30.83 15.84
C GLY A 294 -25.27 -32.23 16.23
N LYS A 295 -26.09 -33.10 16.82
CA LYS A 295 -25.78 -34.51 17.07
C LYS A 295 -26.43 -35.38 16.01
N VAL A 296 -25.72 -36.40 15.52
CA VAL A 296 -26.28 -37.39 14.60
C VAL A 296 -26.54 -38.68 15.38
N ILE A 297 -27.76 -39.17 15.30
CA ILE A 297 -28.20 -40.40 15.97
C ILE A 297 -28.51 -41.44 14.90
N LEU A 298 -27.99 -42.63 15.14
CA LEU A 298 -28.18 -43.81 14.31
C LEU A 298 -28.92 -44.85 15.13
N ALA A 299 -29.76 -45.64 14.47
CA ALA A 299 -30.30 -46.82 15.11
C ALA A 299 -30.32 -48.00 14.15
N THR A 300 -30.05 -49.16 14.74
CA THR A 300 -30.48 -50.43 14.18
C THR A 300 -31.92 -50.69 14.60
N MET A 301 -32.50 -51.81 14.21
CA MET A 301 -33.82 -52.23 14.70
C MET A 301 -33.89 -52.38 16.23
N LYS A 302 -32.73 -52.48 16.92
CA LYS A 302 -32.64 -52.91 18.32
C LYS A 302 -31.85 -51.99 19.24
N GLU A 303 -30.97 -51.18 18.69
CA GLU A 303 -29.99 -50.40 19.44
C GLU A 303 -29.87 -48.99 18.86
N VAL A 304 -29.53 -48.04 19.73
CA VAL A 304 -29.34 -46.63 19.36
C VAL A 304 -27.89 -46.24 19.61
N TYR A 305 -27.30 -45.58 18.62
CA TYR A 305 -25.93 -45.10 18.61
C TYR A 305 -25.93 -43.59 18.36
N VAL A 306 -24.90 -42.91 18.88
CA VAL A 306 -24.66 -41.48 18.63
C VAL A 306 -23.33 -41.34 17.91
N LEU A 307 -23.35 -40.60 16.82
CA LEU A 307 -22.18 -40.14 16.10
C LEU A 307 -21.69 -38.86 16.77
N VAL A 308 -20.59 -38.97 17.51
CA VAL A 308 -19.98 -37.87 18.24
C VAL A 308 -18.95 -37.19 17.32
N PRO A 309 -19.09 -35.89 17.00
CA PRO A 309 -18.08 -35.17 16.24
C PRO A 309 -16.80 -35.03 17.06
N LEU A 310 -15.65 -35.29 16.44
CA LEU A 310 -14.35 -35.04 17.05
C LEU A 310 -14.08 -33.53 17.11
N PRO A 311 -13.37 -33.03 18.13
CA PRO A 311 -12.99 -31.63 18.21
C PRO A 311 -12.27 -31.18 16.93
N LEU A 312 -12.68 -30.03 16.38
CA LEU A 312 -12.15 -29.49 15.13
C LEU A 312 -10.62 -29.36 15.15
N GLU A 313 -10.05 -28.88 16.26
CA GLU A 313 -8.60 -28.75 16.45
C GLU A 313 -7.87 -30.07 16.20
N ARG A 314 -8.41 -31.18 16.71
CA ARG A 314 -7.83 -32.51 16.50
C ARG A 314 -7.91 -32.95 15.04
N GLN A 315 -9.04 -32.69 14.38
CA GLN A 315 -9.21 -33.01 12.96
C GLN A 315 -8.20 -32.25 12.08
N ILE A 316 -7.96 -30.97 12.39
CA ILE A 316 -6.99 -30.13 11.69
C ILE A 316 -5.56 -30.60 11.97
N LEU A 317 -5.22 -30.92 13.22
CA LEU A 317 -3.90 -31.46 13.56
C LEU A 317 -3.63 -32.80 12.88
N ASP A 318 -4.63 -33.69 12.82
CA ASP A 318 -4.51 -34.97 12.10
C ASP A 318 -4.30 -34.74 10.59
N LEU A 319 -5.00 -33.77 9.99
CA LEU A 319 -4.81 -33.37 8.59
C LEU A 319 -3.40 -32.83 8.33
N LEU A 320 -2.93 -31.92 9.19
CA LEU A 320 -1.59 -31.35 9.12
C LEU A 320 -0.53 -32.45 9.28
N ALA A 321 -0.67 -33.35 10.24
CA ALA A 321 0.23 -34.49 10.43
C ALA A 321 0.27 -35.43 9.20
N SER A 322 -0.87 -35.56 8.49
CA SER A 322 -0.96 -36.29 7.22
C SER A 322 -0.46 -35.53 5.99
N GLN A 323 0.11 -34.33 6.17
CA GLN A 323 0.59 -33.43 5.11
C GLN A 323 -0.48 -32.92 4.14
N ARG A 324 -1.76 -32.92 4.53
CA ARG A 324 -2.89 -32.45 3.71
C ARG A 324 -3.27 -31.04 4.10
N VAL A 325 -2.38 -30.11 3.78
CA VAL A 325 -2.43 -28.71 4.23
C VAL A 325 -3.65 -27.96 3.69
N GLU A 326 -3.98 -28.11 2.40
CA GLU A 326 -5.11 -27.41 1.78
C GLU A 326 -6.44 -27.78 2.45
N GLU A 327 -6.67 -29.07 2.72
CA GLU A 327 -7.87 -29.54 3.41
C GLU A 327 -7.95 -29.04 4.86
N ALA A 328 -6.80 -28.93 5.53
CA ALA A 328 -6.73 -28.36 6.88
C ALA A 328 -7.16 -26.89 6.88
N ILE A 329 -6.72 -26.11 5.89
CA ILE A 329 -7.07 -24.69 5.74
C ILE A 329 -8.55 -24.54 5.40
N VAL A 330 -9.07 -25.29 4.42
CA VAL A 330 -10.49 -25.26 4.03
C VAL A 330 -11.40 -25.63 5.22
N LEU A 331 -11.03 -26.65 6.00
CA LEU A 331 -11.76 -27.05 7.20
C LEU A 331 -11.72 -25.96 8.28
N ALA A 332 -10.57 -25.32 8.48
CA ALA A 332 -10.42 -24.21 9.41
C ALA A 332 -11.29 -23.01 8.99
N GLU A 333 -11.26 -22.60 7.72
CA GLU A 333 -12.09 -21.51 7.20
C GLU A 333 -13.59 -21.81 7.33
N GLY A 334 -14.00 -23.04 7.04
CA GLY A 334 -15.38 -23.48 7.22
C GLY A 334 -15.87 -23.34 8.66
N ALA A 335 -14.99 -23.49 9.64
CA ALA A 335 -15.31 -23.37 11.06
C ALA A 335 -15.44 -21.93 11.57
N GLN A 336 -15.13 -20.91 10.77
CA GLN A 336 -15.24 -19.50 11.15
C GLN A 336 -16.64 -19.13 11.67
N ARG A 337 -17.69 -19.79 11.18
CA ARG A 337 -19.09 -19.54 11.59
C ARG A 337 -19.39 -20.01 13.02
N ASN A 338 -18.64 -20.97 13.53
CA ASN A 338 -18.94 -21.67 14.78
C ASN A 338 -18.08 -21.20 15.97
N ILE A 339 -17.06 -20.38 15.73
CA ILE A 339 -16.07 -19.96 16.73
C ILE A 339 -16.10 -18.44 16.89
N PRO A 340 -16.05 -17.88 18.13
CA PRO A 340 -15.91 -16.44 18.33
C PRO A 340 -14.69 -15.89 17.58
N LYS A 341 -14.87 -14.76 16.88
CA LYS A 341 -13.86 -14.19 15.96
C LYS A 341 -12.46 -14.10 16.56
N GLU A 342 -12.33 -13.66 17.81
CA GLU A 342 -11.04 -13.50 18.49
C GLU A 342 -10.31 -14.85 18.67
N LYS A 343 -11.01 -15.86 19.19
CA LYS A 343 -10.45 -17.21 19.37
C LYS A 343 -10.12 -17.86 18.02
N PHE A 344 -10.98 -17.63 17.02
CA PHE A 344 -10.78 -18.11 15.67
C PHE A 344 -9.49 -17.55 15.05
N LEU A 345 -9.25 -16.25 15.15
CA LEU A 345 -8.07 -15.62 14.56
C LEU A 345 -6.77 -16.16 15.15
N VAL A 346 -6.70 -16.37 16.47
CA VAL A 346 -5.50 -16.94 17.13
C VAL A 346 -5.25 -18.37 16.66
N MET A 347 -6.30 -19.20 16.64
CA MET A 347 -6.21 -20.59 16.16
C MET A 347 -5.83 -20.65 14.67
N TYR A 348 -6.48 -19.85 13.83
CA TYR A 348 -6.28 -19.83 12.39
C TYR A 348 -4.88 -19.34 12.00
N ARG A 349 -4.36 -18.29 12.65
CA ARG A 349 -2.96 -17.86 12.46
C ARG A 349 -1.98 -18.98 12.78
N ARG A 350 -2.18 -19.69 13.88
CA ARG A 350 -1.35 -20.82 14.28
C ARG A 350 -1.37 -21.94 13.24
N ILE A 351 -2.54 -22.29 12.72
CA ILE A 351 -2.70 -23.30 11.66
C ILE A 351 -1.96 -22.87 10.39
N LEU A 352 -2.10 -21.61 9.97
CA LEU A 352 -1.39 -21.07 8.80
C LEU A 352 0.13 -21.09 8.98
N GLN A 353 0.64 -20.79 10.19
CA GLN A 353 2.07 -20.89 10.48
C GLN A 353 2.57 -22.35 10.35
N GLN A 354 1.85 -23.32 10.93
CA GLN A 354 2.19 -24.74 10.80
C GLN A 354 2.11 -25.24 9.36
N ALA A 355 1.05 -24.84 8.63
CA ALA A 355 0.87 -25.10 7.21
C ALA A 355 2.06 -24.56 6.38
N GLY A 356 2.48 -23.32 6.64
CA GLY A 356 3.61 -22.71 5.97
C GLY A 356 4.91 -23.48 6.20
N PHE A 357 5.18 -23.97 7.42
CA PHE A 357 6.36 -24.80 7.68
C PHE A 357 6.31 -26.15 6.98
N MET A 358 5.13 -26.76 6.85
CA MET A 358 4.97 -28.00 6.09
C MET A 358 5.22 -27.79 4.59
N GLN A 359 4.65 -26.73 4.01
CA GLN A 359 4.89 -26.34 2.61
C GLN A 359 6.36 -25.99 2.37
N PHE A 360 7.00 -25.30 3.33
CA PHE A 360 8.43 -25.00 3.29
C PHE A 360 9.29 -26.29 3.29
N GLY A 361 8.95 -27.27 4.12
CA GLY A 361 9.58 -28.59 4.12
C GLY A 361 9.43 -29.35 2.80
N GLN A 362 8.33 -29.13 2.07
CA GLN A 362 8.08 -29.68 0.73
C GLN A 362 8.69 -28.85 -0.41
N LEU A 363 9.41 -27.75 -0.09
CA LEU A 363 9.99 -26.80 -1.04
C LEU A 363 8.96 -26.03 -1.89
N GLN A 364 7.71 -25.98 -1.43
CA GLN A 364 6.62 -25.19 -2.01
C GLN A 364 6.69 -23.75 -1.50
N PHE A 365 7.66 -22.99 -2.02
CA PHE A 365 8.02 -21.69 -1.48
C PHE A 365 6.97 -20.60 -1.69
N LEU A 366 6.18 -20.65 -2.77
CA LEU A 366 5.18 -19.60 -3.05
C LEU A 366 4.00 -19.73 -2.09
N GLU A 367 3.54 -20.96 -1.87
CA GLU A 367 2.46 -21.31 -0.96
C GLU A 367 2.88 -21.08 0.49
N ALA A 368 4.11 -21.49 0.84
CA ALA A 368 4.67 -21.24 2.17
C ALA A 368 4.73 -19.74 2.49
N LYS A 369 5.14 -18.92 1.51
CA LYS A 369 5.18 -17.46 1.64
C LYS A 369 3.81 -16.88 1.96
N ASP A 370 2.79 -17.27 1.20
CA ASP A 370 1.42 -16.78 1.41
C ASP A 370 0.88 -17.19 2.79
N SER A 371 1.12 -18.44 3.19
CA SER A 371 0.75 -18.96 4.52
C SER A 371 1.45 -18.20 5.65
N PHE A 372 2.75 -17.91 5.53
CA PHE A 372 3.48 -17.16 6.56
C PHE A 372 3.05 -15.70 6.65
N SER A 373 2.78 -15.05 5.51
CA SER A 373 2.28 -13.67 5.47
C SER A 373 0.88 -13.55 6.10
N LYS A 374 -0.06 -14.42 5.72
CA LYS A 374 -1.41 -14.47 6.31
C LYS A 374 -1.39 -14.87 7.79
N GLY A 375 -0.47 -15.77 8.15
CA GLY A 375 -0.26 -16.26 9.51
C GLY A 375 0.45 -15.28 10.45
N GLN A 376 1.00 -14.17 9.94
CA GLN A 376 1.83 -13.22 10.70
C GLN A 376 2.93 -13.93 11.51
N LEU A 377 3.71 -14.78 10.83
CA LEU A 377 4.78 -15.54 11.47
C LEU A 377 5.84 -14.60 12.09
N ASP A 378 6.32 -14.93 13.29
CA ASP A 378 7.56 -14.36 13.82
C ASP A 378 8.73 -14.88 12.99
N VAL A 379 9.30 -13.99 12.18
CA VAL A 379 10.35 -14.27 11.20
C VAL A 379 11.57 -14.94 11.84
N ARG A 380 11.82 -14.71 13.12
CA ARG A 380 12.95 -15.29 13.86
C ARG A 380 12.83 -16.81 13.99
N GLU A 381 11.63 -17.38 13.93
CA GLU A 381 11.44 -18.84 13.82
C GLU A 381 12.13 -19.38 12.56
N LEU A 382 11.92 -18.73 11.41
CA LEU A 382 12.57 -19.10 10.15
C LEU A 382 14.07 -18.82 10.17
N ILE A 383 14.51 -17.67 10.69
CA ILE A 383 15.94 -17.34 10.78
C ILE A 383 16.66 -18.35 11.71
N SER A 384 16.00 -18.82 12.78
CA SER A 384 16.56 -19.81 13.72
C SER A 384 16.88 -21.16 13.08
N LEU A 385 16.30 -21.48 11.92
CA LEU A 385 16.62 -22.69 11.17
C LEU A 385 17.99 -22.60 10.48
N TYR A 386 18.54 -21.39 10.32
CA TYR A 386 19.80 -21.14 9.64
C TYR A 386 20.89 -20.85 10.69
N PRO A 387 21.86 -21.76 10.85
CA PRO A 387 22.93 -21.55 11.82
C PRO A 387 23.67 -20.23 11.58
N LEU A 388 24.02 -19.52 12.66
CA LEU A 388 24.80 -18.28 12.67
C LEU A 388 24.13 -17.02 12.09
N LEU A 389 22.88 -17.09 11.60
CA LEU A 389 22.18 -15.92 11.08
C LEU A 389 21.59 -15.04 12.19
N LEU A 390 21.00 -15.65 13.23
CA LEU A 390 20.46 -14.91 14.37
C LEU A 390 21.58 -14.11 15.07
N PRO A 391 21.29 -12.86 15.50
CA PRO A 391 22.26 -12.09 16.27
C PRO A 391 22.53 -12.68 17.66
N SER A 392 23.74 -12.47 18.16
CA SER A 392 24.18 -12.88 19.49
C SER A 392 23.40 -12.21 20.63
N THR A 393 22.78 -11.07 20.36
CA THR A 393 21.90 -10.32 21.28
C THR A 393 20.45 -10.77 21.28
N SER A 394 20.04 -11.65 20.35
CA SER A 394 18.65 -12.07 20.22
C SER A 394 18.21 -12.95 21.42
N THR A 395 17.17 -12.53 22.14
CA THR A 395 16.59 -13.31 23.26
C THR A 395 15.53 -14.31 22.78
N PHE A 396 15.59 -14.70 21.51
CA PHE A 396 14.52 -15.44 20.86
C PHE A 396 14.45 -16.89 21.36
N THR A 397 13.25 -17.29 21.78
CA THR A 397 12.92 -18.67 22.13
C THR A 397 11.80 -19.16 21.24
N ARG A 398 11.96 -20.35 20.64
CA ARG A 398 10.93 -20.96 19.79
C ARG A 398 9.60 -21.09 20.53
N SER A 399 8.53 -20.93 19.78
CA SER A 399 7.15 -21.02 20.25
C SER A 399 6.84 -22.35 20.93
N HIS A 400 5.97 -22.29 21.95
CA HIS A 400 5.48 -23.47 22.67
C HIS A 400 3.94 -23.53 22.63
N PRO A 401 3.33 -24.66 22.24
CA PRO A 401 3.92 -25.85 21.59
C PRO A 401 4.64 -25.53 20.26
N PRO A 402 5.57 -26.37 19.78
CA PRO A 402 6.36 -26.09 18.58
C PRO A 402 5.49 -25.99 17.32
N LEU A 403 5.85 -25.06 16.43
CA LEU A 403 5.20 -24.90 15.11
C LEU A 403 5.68 -25.94 14.08
N HIS A 404 6.89 -26.47 14.25
CA HIS A 404 7.50 -27.46 13.36
C HIS A 404 8.48 -28.37 14.11
N GLU A 405 8.80 -29.51 13.52
CA GLU A 405 9.77 -30.48 14.08
C GLU A 405 11.22 -30.23 13.62
N PHE A 406 11.44 -29.28 12.70
CA PHE A 406 12.79 -29.03 12.16
C PHE A 406 13.74 -28.45 13.20
N ALA A 407 14.87 -29.13 13.45
CA ALA A 407 15.95 -28.62 14.29
C ALA A 407 16.73 -27.51 13.56
N ASP A 408 17.30 -27.82 12.40
CA ASP A 408 18.09 -26.93 11.56
C ASP A 408 17.84 -27.20 10.07
N LEU A 409 18.29 -26.30 9.19
CA LEU A 409 18.21 -26.46 7.74
C LEU A 409 18.87 -27.75 7.24
N ASN A 410 19.95 -28.20 7.89
CA ASN A 410 20.63 -29.46 7.54
C ASN A 410 19.74 -30.69 7.75
N HIS A 411 18.85 -30.65 8.75
CA HIS A 411 17.87 -31.71 9.00
C HIS A 411 16.77 -31.71 7.92
N LEU A 412 16.37 -30.53 7.46
CA LEU A 412 15.35 -30.35 6.43
C LEU A 412 15.85 -30.73 5.03
N THR A 413 17.09 -30.38 4.68
CA THR A 413 17.67 -30.62 3.35
C THR A 413 18.45 -31.93 3.23
N GLN A 414 18.62 -32.67 4.34
CA GLN A 414 19.47 -33.87 4.41
C GLN A 414 20.92 -33.61 3.93
N GLY A 415 21.40 -32.38 4.07
CA GLY A 415 22.74 -31.96 3.65
C GLY A 415 22.89 -31.60 2.15
N ASP A 416 21.81 -31.56 1.38
CA ASP A 416 21.84 -31.19 -0.04
C ASP A 416 22.06 -29.68 -0.24
N GLN A 417 23.18 -29.32 -0.88
CA GLN A 417 23.57 -27.92 -1.08
C GLN A 417 22.69 -27.16 -2.08
N GLU A 418 22.08 -27.82 -3.06
CA GLU A 418 21.16 -27.16 -3.96
C GLU A 418 19.88 -26.74 -3.23
N LYS A 419 19.36 -27.63 -2.38
CA LYS A 419 18.18 -27.34 -1.54
C LYS A 419 18.47 -26.25 -0.52
N ILE A 420 19.66 -26.25 0.09
CA ILE A 420 20.10 -25.19 1.00
C ILE A 420 20.12 -23.83 0.27
N THR A 421 20.68 -23.78 -0.93
CA THR A 421 20.73 -22.54 -1.74
C THR A 421 19.33 -22.05 -2.11
N LYS A 422 18.41 -22.96 -2.47
CA LYS A 422 17.00 -22.63 -2.73
C LYS A 422 16.30 -22.07 -1.49
N CYS A 423 16.53 -22.66 -0.32
CA CYS A 423 16.00 -22.17 0.96
C CYS A 423 16.57 -20.79 1.32
N LYS A 424 17.88 -20.56 1.10
CA LYS A 424 18.50 -19.22 1.31
C LYS A 424 17.90 -18.17 0.38
N ARG A 425 17.69 -18.50 -0.90
CA ARG A 425 17.04 -17.61 -1.87
C ARG A 425 15.60 -17.28 -1.48
N PHE A 426 14.85 -18.27 -0.99
CA PHE A 426 13.52 -18.05 -0.42
C PHE A 426 13.56 -17.09 0.77
N LEU A 427 14.46 -17.33 1.73
CA LEU A 427 14.59 -16.48 2.92
C LEU A 427 14.93 -15.03 2.52
N ILE A 428 15.86 -14.82 1.59
CA ILE A 428 16.17 -13.48 1.05
C ILE A 428 14.92 -12.79 0.48
N SER A 429 14.16 -13.49 -0.37
CA SER A 429 12.93 -12.95 -0.98
C SER A 429 11.87 -12.62 0.07
N TYR A 430 11.70 -13.49 1.06
CA TYR A 430 10.72 -13.33 2.13
C TYR A 430 11.07 -12.17 3.07
N LEU A 431 12.32 -12.11 3.55
CA LEU A 431 12.80 -11.03 4.44
C LEU A 431 12.74 -9.66 3.78
N LYS A 432 13.06 -9.56 2.48
CA LYS A 432 12.98 -8.30 1.71
C LYS A 432 11.56 -7.74 1.68
N GLU A 433 10.56 -8.60 1.54
CA GLU A 433 9.15 -8.19 1.52
C GLU A 433 8.65 -7.85 2.92
N ILE A 434 9.02 -8.63 3.94
CA ILE A 434 8.59 -8.34 5.32
C ILE A 434 9.16 -7.02 5.82
N ARG A 435 10.38 -6.64 5.41
CA ARG A 435 11.03 -5.39 5.81
C ARG A 435 10.14 -4.15 5.57
N SER A 436 9.27 -4.16 4.56
CA SER A 436 8.33 -3.04 4.28
C SER A 436 6.99 -3.16 5.01
N THR A 437 6.71 -4.29 5.66
CA THR A 437 5.44 -4.55 6.36
C THR A 437 5.50 -4.20 7.85
N GLU A 438 4.34 -3.91 8.44
CA GLU A 438 4.22 -3.58 9.87
C GLU A 438 4.69 -4.71 10.81
N VAL A 439 4.71 -5.97 10.33
CA VAL A 439 5.19 -7.14 11.07
C VAL A 439 6.68 -7.00 11.43
N ALA A 440 7.46 -6.26 10.64
CA ALA A 440 8.87 -6.01 10.90
C ALA A 440 9.11 -5.02 12.06
N ASN A 441 8.13 -4.21 12.47
CA ASN A 441 8.35 -3.12 13.44
C ASN A 441 8.85 -3.57 14.82
N GLY A 442 8.74 -4.85 15.17
CA GLY A 442 9.31 -5.41 16.41
C GLY A 442 10.71 -6.03 16.28
N TYR A 443 11.16 -6.43 15.08
CA TYR A 443 12.34 -7.29 14.87
C TYR A 443 13.25 -6.82 13.73
N LYS A 444 13.28 -5.53 13.41
CA LYS A 444 14.07 -4.97 12.30
C LYS A 444 15.56 -5.29 12.42
N GLU A 445 16.10 -5.25 13.63
CA GLU A 445 17.53 -5.56 13.90
C GLU A 445 17.90 -6.99 13.49
N ASP A 446 17.08 -7.97 13.88
CA ASP A 446 17.29 -9.39 13.57
C ASP A 446 17.16 -9.65 12.05
N VAL A 447 16.16 -9.04 11.41
CA VAL A 447 15.90 -9.17 9.97
C VAL A 447 17.02 -8.55 9.16
N ASP A 448 17.45 -7.32 9.49
CA ASP A 448 18.49 -6.59 8.76
C ASP A 448 19.86 -7.24 8.91
N THR A 449 20.18 -7.71 10.12
CA THR A 449 21.44 -8.42 10.39
C THR A 449 21.48 -9.76 9.64
N ALA A 450 20.37 -10.51 9.62
CA ALA A 450 20.28 -11.76 8.86
C ALA A 450 20.35 -11.52 7.33
N LEU A 451 19.68 -10.49 6.82
CA LEU A 451 19.74 -10.08 5.41
C LEU A 451 21.15 -9.70 5.00
N LEU A 452 21.87 -8.91 5.80
CA LEU A 452 23.25 -8.51 5.53
C LEU A 452 24.17 -9.73 5.46
N LYS A 453 24.05 -10.67 6.41
CA LYS A 453 24.84 -11.92 6.40
C LYS A 453 24.56 -12.75 5.15
N LEU A 454 23.30 -12.89 4.76
CA LEU A 454 22.87 -13.63 3.56
C LEU A 454 23.34 -12.96 2.26
N TYR A 455 23.23 -11.64 2.16
CA TYR A 455 23.69 -10.90 0.99
C TYR A 455 25.21 -10.93 0.82
N ALA A 456 25.96 -10.86 1.92
CA ALA A 456 27.40 -10.98 1.91
C ALA A 456 27.88 -12.39 1.50
N GLU A 457 27.14 -13.43 1.87
CA GLU A 457 27.45 -14.81 1.46
C GLU A 457 27.09 -15.08 -0.01
N ALA A 458 25.99 -14.49 -0.50
CA ALA A 458 25.45 -14.74 -1.84
C ALA A 458 25.93 -13.76 -2.92
N ASP A 459 26.82 -12.82 -2.59
CA ASP A 459 27.28 -11.74 -3.49
C ASP A 459 26.13 -10.96 -4.16
N HIS A 460 25.06 -10.70 -3.41
CA HIS A 460 23.84 -10.12 -3.96
C HIS A 460 24.00 -8.61 -4.20
N GLU A 461 23.55 -8.11 -5.36
CA GLU A 461 23.64 -6.69 -5.76
C GLU A 461 23.00 -5.72 -4.74
N SER A 462 21.90 -6.14 -4.10
CA SER A 462 21.17 -5.34 -3.11
C SER A 462 21.86 -5.19 -1.75
N LEU A 463 23.06 -5.74 -1.54
CA LEU A 463 23.82 -5.53 -0.30
C LEU A 463 24.08 -4.04 -0.06
N LEU A 464 24.43 -3.31 -1.12
CA LEU A 464 24.72 -1.87 -1.03
C LEU A 464 23.44 -1.07 -0.82
N ASP A 465 22.36 -1.43 -1.51
CA ASP A 465 21.04 -0.79 -1.33
C ASP A 465 20.56 -0.88 0.12
N LEU A 466 20.77 -2.03 0.76
CA LEU A 466 20.42 -2.26 2.16
C LEU A 466 21.14 -1.27 3.09
N LEU A 467 22.45 -1.07 2.88
CA LEU A 467 23.31 -0.23 3.71
C LEU A 467 23.12 1.27 3.43
N VAL A 468 22.70 1.64 2.22
CA VAL A 468 22.37 3.04 1.89
C VAL A 468 21.01 3.44 2.47
N SER A 469 20.07 2.50 2.60
CA SER A 469 18.79 2.73 3.25
C SER A 469 18.89 2.70 4.79
N GLU A 470 17.88 3.23 5.49
CA GLU A 470 17.79 3.12 6.96
C GLU A 470 17.91 1.65 7.39
N ASN A 471 18.97 1.32 8.13
CA ASN A 471 19.27 -0.04 8.54
C ASN A 471 19.51 -0.13 10.05
N PHE A 472 19.14 -1.26 10.64
CA PHE A 472 19.30 -1.56 12.06
C PHE A 472 20.31 -2.71 12.28
N CYS A 473 21.31 -2.81 11.39
CA CYS A 473 22.29 -3.90 11.40
C CYS A 473 23.21 -3.83 12.63
N LEU A 474 23.40 -4.96 13.31
CA LEU A 474 24.29 -5.05 14.49
C LEU A 474 25.76 -5.15 14.09
N LEU A 475 26.53 -4.12 14.45
CA LEU A 475 27.96 -4.02 14.13
C LEU A 475 28.80 -5.22 14.60
N VAL A 476 28.53 -5.72 15.82
CA VAL A 476 29.31 -6.78 16.48
C VAL A 476 29.32 -8.08 15.66
N ASP A 477 28.19 -8.43 15.06
CA ASP A 477 28.04 -9.67 14.29
C ASP A 477 28.28 -9.46 12.79
N SER A 478 27.90 -8.29 12.26
CA SER A 478 28.02 -7.98 10.83
C SER A 478 29.46 -7.68 10.41
N ALA A 479 30.27 -7.02 11.24
CA ALA A 479 31.65 -6.70 10.91
C ALA A 479 32.55 -7.92 10.64
N PRO A 480 32.67 -8.91 11.55
CA PRO A 480 33.51 -10.09 11.30
C PRO A 480 32.99 -10.94 10.13
N TRP A 481 31.68 -10.91 9.86
CA TRP A 481 31.09 -11.61 8.73
C TRP A 481 31.48 -10.97 7.38
N LEU A 482 31.43 -9.65 7.28
CA LEU A 482 31.85 -8.91 6.08
C LEU A 482 33.35 -9.04 5.81
N GLU A 483 34.18 -9.06 6.86
CA GLU A 483 35.62 -9.31 6.75
C GLU A 483 35.92 -10.72 6.21
N LYS A 484 35.23 -11.74 6.72
CA LYS A 484 35.36 -13.12 6.26
C LYS A 484 35.06 -13.26 4.75
N HIS A 485 34.08 -12.51 4.25
CA HIS A 485 33.69 -12.50 2.85
C HIS A 485 34.43 -11.44 2.00
N LYS A 486 35.43 -10.75 2.57
CA LYS A 486 36.26 -9.72 1.92
C LYS A 486 35.45 -8.54 1.33
N LYS A 487 34.33 -8.16 1.96
CA LYS A 487 33.47 -7.03 1.55
C LYS A 487 33.77 -5.80 2.39
N TYR A 488 34.93 -5.19 2.18
CA TYR A 488 35.44 -4.07 2.99
C TYR A 488 34.74 -2.75 2.70
N PHE A 489 34.28 -2.51 1.47
CA PHE A 489 33.51 -1.32 1.12
C PHE A 489 32.16 -1.27 1.87
N ALA A 490 31.43 -2.39 1.86
CA ALA A 490 30.18 -2.56 2.61
C ALA A 490 30.41 -2.42 4.12
N LEU A 491 31.54 -2.89 4.63
CA LEU A 491 31.93 -2.69 6.02
C LEU A 491 32.14 -1.20 6.36
N GLY A 492 32.77 -0.43 5.46
CA GLY A 492 32.91 1.01 5.62
C GLY A 492 31.56 1.74 5.67
N LEU A 493 30.60 1.32 4.82
CA LEU A 493 29.22 1.85 4.89
C LEU A 493 28.54 1.51 6.22
N LEU A 494 28.72 0.30 6.74
CA LEU A 494 28.18 -0.10 8.04
C LEU A 494 28.77 0.73 9.19
N TYR A 495 30.06 1.07 9.15
CA TYR A 495 30.67 1.97 10.12
C TYR A 495 30.06 3.38 10.04
N HIS A 496 29.79 3.88 8.84
CA HIS A 496 29.11 5.16 8.65
C HIS A 496 27.69 5.16 9.23
N CYS A 497 26.89 4.12 8.97
CA CYS A 497 25.54 3.99 9.55
C CYS A 497 25.55 4.01 11.08
N ASN A 498 26.62 3.51 11.70
CA ASN A 498 26.82 3.52 13.16
C ASN A 498 27.56 4.75 13.69
N SER A 499 27.65 5.84 12.91
CA SER A 499 28.32 7.10 13.28
C SER A 499 29.83 6.98 13.55
N GLN A 500 30.50 5.95 13.03
CA GLN A 500 31.95 5.74 13.15
C GLN A 500 32.68 6.15 11.86
N ASP A 501 32.54 7.42 11.48
CA ASP A 501 33.03 7.94 10.20
C ASP A 501 34.57 7.85 10.05
N ASP A 502 35.35 8.00 11.13
CA ASP A 502 36.82 7.88 11.05
C ASP A 502 37.24 6.46 10.66
N ALA A 503 36.60 5.44 11.25
CA ALA A 503 36.89 4.04 10.94
C ALA A 503 36.50 3.70 9.49
N ALA A 504 35.37 4.23 9.01
CA ALA A 504 34.91 4.07 7.64
C ALA A 504 35.92 4.65 6.62
N VAL A 505 36.35 5.90 6.83
CA VAL A 505 37.29 6.59 5.93
C VAL A 505 38.68 5.94 6.00
N GLN A 506 39.16 5.54 7.18
CA GLN A 506 40.42 4.79 7.29
C GLN A 506 40.37 3.51 6.46
N LEU A 507 39.27 2.75 6.55
CA LEU A 507 39.12 1.52 5.79
C LEU A 507 39.11 1.77 4.28
N TRP A 508 38.36 2.78 3.80
CA TRP A 508 38.35 3.16 2.39
C TRP A 508 39.71 3.67 1.89
N VAL A 509 40.43 4.45 2.70
CA VAL A 509 41.79 4.92 2.37
C VAL A 509 42.75 3.73 2.22
N ARG A 510 42.64 2.71 3.08
CA ARG A 510 43.46 1.48 2.98
C ARG A 510 43.16 0.67 1.72
N ILE A 511 41.89 0.60 1.30
CA ILE A 511 41.50 0.00 0.01
C ILE A 511 42.12 0.79 -1.15
N VAL A 512 42.00 2.13 -1.14
CA VAL A 512 42.52 2.99 -2.21
C VAL A 512 44.05 3.01 -2.29
N LYS A 513 44.76 2.78 -1.17
CA LYS A 513 46.21 2.58 -1.13
C LYS A 513 46.65 1.19 -1.62
N GLY A 514 45.71 0.27 -1.84
CA GLY A 514 45.98 -1.09 -2.29
C GLY A 514 46.35 -2.08 -1.18
N GLU A 515 46.17 -1.71 0.10
CA GLU A 515 46.44 -2.61 1.24
C GLU A 515 45.36 -3.69 1.40
N LEU A 516 44.15 -3.41 0.92
CA LEU A 516 43.00 -4.32 0.93
C LEU A 516 42.43 -4.41 -0.49
N GLN A 517 42.21 -5.64 -0.98
CA GLN A 517 41.59 -5.86 -2.28
C GLN A 517 40.07 -5.96 -2.11
N ASP A 518 39.35 -5.01 -2.69
CA ASP A 518 37.89 -5.05 -2.82
C ASP A 518 37.52 -4.66 -4.26
N THR A 519 36.75 -5.52 -4.94
CA THR A 519 36.32 -5.35 -6.33
C THR A 519 34.92 -4.75 -6.46
N THR A 520 34.26 -4.40 -5.34
CA THR A 520 32.88 -3.90 -5.34
C THR A 520 32.69 -2.57 -6.06
N ARG A 521 33.68 -1.69 -6.10
CA ARG A 521 33.58 -0.42 -6.82
C ARG A 521 34.93 0.10 -7.35
N PRO A 522 35.05 0.40 -8.66
CA PRO A 522 36.27 0.98 -9.24
C PRO A 522 36.47 2.46 -8.87
N ASP A 523 35.39 3.22 -8.66
CA ASP A 523 35.43 4.67 -8.41
C ASP A 523 35.51 5.05 -6.91
N LEU A 524 36.16 4.21 -6.10
CA LEU A 524 36.20 4.41 -4.64
C LEU A 524 36.84 5.75 -4.24
N TYR A 525 37.80 6.25 -5.02
CA TYR A 525 38.46 7.53 -4.76
C TYR A 525 37.51 8.73 -4.89
N GLU A 526 36.68 8.76 -5.94
CA GLU A 526 35.68 9.81 -6.13
C GLU A 526 34.59 9.73 -5.06
N TYR A 527 34.17 8.51 -4.70
CA TYR A 527 33.20 8.28 -3.63
C TYR A 527 33.68 8.80 -2.26
N VAL A 528 34.93 8.54 -1.88
CA VAL A 528 35.49 9.05 -0.61
C VAL A 528 35.55 10.58 -0.62
N VAL A 529 35.87 11.19 -1.76
CA VAL A 529 35.89 12.65 -1.92
C VAL A 529 34.49 13.24 -1.80
N ASP A 530 33.49 12.63 -2.45
CA ASP A 530 32.09 13.03 -2.32
C ASP A 530 31.60 12.85 -0.88
N PHE A 531 31.92 11.73 -0.22
CA PHE A 531 31.59 11.51 1.19
C PHE A 531 32.18 12.58 2.11
N LEU A 532 33.46 12.94 1.93
CA LEU A 532 34.11 14.02 2.68
C LEU A 532 33.53 15.41 2.38
N SER A 533 32.89 15.59 1.22
CA SER A 533 32.18 16.83 0.89
C SER A 533 30.86 16.96 1.66
N PHE A 534 30.18 15.86 1.98
CA PHE A 534 28.93 15.85 2.75
C PHE A 534 29.15 15.61 4.26
N CYS A 535 30.37 15.25 4.68
CA CYS A 535 30.69 14.99 6.09
C CYS A 535 30.58 16.26 6.96
N SER A 536 29.90 16.12 8.10
CA SER A 536 29.68 17.20 9.07
C SER A 536 30.92 17.50 9.94
N SER A 537 31.79 16.50 10.16
CA SER A 537 32.99 16.66 11.01
C SER A 537 34.11 17.41 10.28
N GLN A 538 34.45 18.60 10.78
CA GLN A 538 35.56 19.39 10.22
C GLN A 538 36.92 18.73 10.46
N GLU A 539 37.11 18.04 11.58
CA GLU A 539 38.39 17.41 11.94
C GLU A 539 38.76 16.28 10.96
N LEU A 540 37.79 15.46 10.57
CA LEU A 540 38.00 14.39 9.58
C LEU A 540 38.35 14.96 8.21
N VAL A 541 37.67 16.02 7.82
CA VAL A 541 37.90 16.70 6.53
C VAL A 541 39.33 17.22 6.46
N TRP A 542 39.82 17.88 7.50
CA TRP A 542 41.21 18.36 7.55
C TRP A 542 42.22 17.21 7.57
N LYS A 543 41.95 16.13 8.31
CA LYS A 543 42.82 14.95 8.40
C LYS A 543 43.00 14.25 7.05
N TYR A 544 41.95 14.14 6.24
CA TYR A 544 41.99 13.42 4.95
C TYR A 544 42.10 14.35 3.72
N ALA A 545 41.98 15.67 3.87
CA ALA A 545 42.14 16.63 2.77
C ALA A 545 43.55 16.61 2.18
N ASP A 546 44.59 16.46 3.01
CA ASP A 546 45.98 16.36 2.54
C ASP A 546 46.17 15.14 1.63
N TRP A 547 45.63 14.00 2.04
CA TRP A 547 45.67 12.76 1.25
C TRP A 547 44.96 12.91 -0.11
N ALA A 548 43.78 13.53 -0.15
CA ALA A 548 43.04 13.75 -1.39
C ALA A 548 43.75 14.74 -2.32
N LEU A 549 44.28 15.85 -1.80
CA LEU A 549 44.96 16.87 -2.60
C LEU A 549 46.32 16.38 -3.14
N GLN A 550 47.05 15.56 -2.40
CA GLN A 550 48.30 14.94 -2.87
C GLN A 550 48.08 13.96 -4.02
N LYS A 551 46.97 13.22 -4.01
CA LYS A 551 46.68 12.21 -5.04
C LYS A 551 46.14 12.83 -6.34
N ASN A 552 45.16 13.73 -6.25
CA ASN A 552 44.65 14.45 -7.41
C ASN A 552 44.09 15.81 -6.99
N GLN A 553 44.78 16.88 -7.38
CA GLN A 553 44.42 18.26 -7.02
C GLN A 553 43.03 18.66 -7.54
N LYS A 554 42.62 18.20 -8.74
CA LYS A 554 41.33 18.58 -9.34
C LYS A 554 40.13 17.96 -8.62
N VAL A 555 40.27 16.68 -8.24
CA VAL A 555 39.21 15.94 -7.54
C VAL A 555 39.22 16.29 -6.05
N GLY A 556 40.39 16.46 -5.43
CA GLY A 556 40.50 16.83 -4.01
C GLY A 556 39.88 18.19 -3.67
N VAL A 557 39.85 19.14 -4.61
CA VAL A 557 39.16 20.44 -4.43
C VAL A 557 37.64 20.29 -4.32
N GLN A 558 37.07 19.21 -4.89
CA GLN A 558 35.64 18.94 -4.81
C GLN A 558 35.14 18.77 -3.38
N ILE A 559 36.02 18.35 -2.45
CA ILE A 559 35.74 18.29 -1.00
C ILE A 559 35.28 19.66 -0.47
N PHE A 560 35.81 20.76 -1.02
CA PHE A 560 35.50 22.12 -0.58
C PHE A 560 34.46 22.82 -1.47
N THR A 561 34.35 22.47 -2.75
CA THR A 561 33.40 23.14 -3.67
C THR A 561 31.99 22.53 -3.60
N ARG A 562 31.85 21.21 -3.52
CA ARG A 562 30.55 20.50 -3.53
C ARG A 562 29.79 20.53 -2.21
N ARG A 563 30.32 21.19 -1.16
CA ARG A 563 29.66 21.28 0.15
C ARG A 563 28.31 21.99 0.06
N PRO A 564 27.21 21.38 0.56
CA PRO A 564 25.88 21.98 0.54
C PRO A 564 25.82 23.28 1.34
N VAL A 565 24.99 24.21 0.89
CA VAL A 565 24.91 25.61 1.37
C VAL A 565 24.06 25.75 2.64
N ASP A 566 23.40 24.68 3.09
CA ASP A 566 22.51 24.71 4.26
C ASP A 566 23.27 25.12 5.52
N GLU A 567 22.99 26.35 5.96
CA GLU A 567 23.70 27.07 7.03
C GLU A 567 23.60 26.39 8.41
N GLU A 568 22.73 25.38 8.57
CA GLU A 568 22.46 24.71 9.84
C GLU A 568 23.18 23.36 10.02
N LYS A 569 23.73 22.73 8.96
CA LYS A 569 24.35 21.40 9.06
C LYS A 569 25.82 21.33 8.64
N ALA A 570 26.31 22.28 7.86
CA ALA A 570 27.73 22.35 7.50
C ALA A 570 28.44 23.36 8.40
N GLY A 571 29.23 22.88 9.36
CA GLY A 571 30.10 23.75 10.16
C GLY A 571 30.88 24.69 9.24
N LYS A 572 30.75 26.01 9.46
CA LYS A 572 31.35 27.06 8.64
C LYS A 572 32.85 26.80 8.45
N LEU A 573 33.25 26.38 7.24
CA LEU A 573 34.64 26.50 6.81
C LEU A 573 34.80 27.91 6.25
N ASN A 574 35.67 28.71 6.88
CA ASN A 574 35.97 30.04 6.35
C ASN A 574 36.69 29.89 5.00
N PRO A 575 36.18 30.50 3.91
CA PRO A 575 36.85 30.46 2.61
C PRO A 575 38.30 30.96 2.68
N ASP A 576 38.59 31.91 3.58
CA ASP A 576 39.93 32.46 3.80
C ASP A 576 40.91 31.42 4.38
N ASP A 577 40.46 30.51 5.25
CA ASP A 577 41.31 29.47 5.84
C ASP A 577 41.53 28.31 4.87
N VAL A 578 40.52 27.98 4.07
CA VAL A 578 40.65 27.03 2.94
C VAL A 578 41.62 27.58 1.90
N ILE A 579 41.52 28.86 1.54
CA ILE A 579 42.45 29.50 0.61
C ILE A 579 43.87 29.46 1.15
N LYS A 580 44.13 29.83 2.42
CA LYS A 580 45.47 29.71 3.03
C LYS A 580 46.03 28.29 2.97
N TYR A 581 45.18 27.29 3.19
CA TYR A 581 45.57 25.89 3.13
C TYR A 581 45.88 25.43 1.70
N LEU A 582 45.06 25.87 0.75
CA LEU A 582 45.21 25.54 -0.67
C LEU A 582 46.39 26.24 -1.34
N HIS A 583 46.95 27.34 -0.80
CA HIS A 583 48.13 28.01 -1.36
C HIS A 583 49.34 27.07 -1.61
N LYS A 584 49.39 25.91 -0.95
CA LYS A 584 50.38 24.86 -1.20
C LYS A 584 50.23 24.15 -2.56
N TYR A 585 49.05 24.26 -3.20
CA TYR A 585 48.66 23.58 -4.44
C TYR A 585 48.07 24.59 -5.43
N SER A 586 48.88 25.05 -6.39
CA SER A 586 48.51 26.14 -7.32
C SER A 586 47.25 25.84 -8.15
N GLN A 587 47.10 24.62 -8.67
CA GLN A 587 45.95 24.23 -9.50
C GLN A 587 44.65 24.15 -8.68
N ALA A 588 44.76 23.78 -7.40
CA ALA A 588 43.63 23.64 -6.51
C ALA A 588 43.04 25.00 -6.09
N VAL A 589 43.90 26.00 -5.88
CA VAL A 589 43.50 27.38 -5.55
C VAL A 589 42.73 28.00 -6.70
N THR A 590 43.20 27.86 -7.93
CA THR A 590 42.53 28.42 -9.12
C THR A 590 41.12 27.85 -9.27
N GLN A 591 40.96 26.52 -9.18
CA GLN A 591 39.65 25.89 -9.29
C GLN A 591 38.70 26.23 -8.14
N TYR A 592 39.22 26.37 -6.92
CA TYR A 592 38.42 26.79 -5.78
C TYR A 592 37.96 28.26 -5.92
N LEU A 593 38.84 29.15 -6.37
CA LEU A 593 38.51 30.56 -6.61
C LEU A 593 37.55 30.72 -7.80
N GLU A 594 37.70 29.94 -8.86
CA GLU A 594 36.75 29.85 -9.98
C GLU A 594 35.35 29.54 -9.48
N HIS A 595 35.20 28.49 -8.65
CA HIS A 595 33.92 28.13 -8.06
C HIS A 595 33.35 29.23 -7.14
N LEU A 596 34.19 29.86 -6.30
CA LEU A 596 33.73 30.94 -5.42
C LEU A 596 33.24 32.17 -6.19
N VAL A 597 33.86 32.49 -7.32
CA VAL A 597 33.60 33.70 -8.11
C VAL A 597 32.50 33.48 -9.15
N LEU A 598 32.59 32.42 -9.96
CA LEU A 598 31.68 32.16 -11.07
C LEU A 598 30.39 31.46 -10.61
N ASP A 599 30.52 30.41 -9.80
CA ASP A 599 29.36 29.60 -9.39
C ASP A 599 28.67 30.22 -8.16
N ARG A 600 29.42 30.58 -7.11
CA ARG A 600 28.86 31.14 -5.86
C ARG A 600 28.64 32.65 -5.88
N LYS A 601 29.13 33.36 -6.90
CA LYS A 601 28.98 34.82 -7.10
C LYS A 601 29.32 35.67 -5.85
N ILE A 602 30.29 35.24 -5.05
CA ILE A 602 30.64 35.92 -3.79
C ILE A 602 31.18 37.31 -4.09
N GLN A 603 30.60 38.33 -3.46
CA GLN A 603 30.90 39.75 -3.70
C GLN A 603 32.11 40.27 -2.90
N LYS A 604 33.16 39.46 -2.71
CA LYS A 604 34.37 39.86 -1.95
C LYS A 604 35.50 40.27 -2.90
N GLU A 605 35.87 41.55 -2.87
CA GLU A 605 36.88 42.15 -3.77
C GLU A 605 38.23 41.40 -3.80
N LYS A 606 38.65 40.85 -2.66
CA LYS A 606 39.91 40.11 -2.52
C LYS A 606 39.98 38.87 -3.41
N PHE A 607 38.88 38.14 -3.55
CA PHE A 607 38.86 36.87 -4.29
C PHE A 607 38.89 37.08 -5.79
N HIS A 608 38.13 38.07 -6.28
CA HIS A 608 38.14 38.47 -7.70
C HIS A 608 39.51 39.03 -8.10
N THR A 609 40.13 39.84 -7.24
CA THR A 609 41.48 40.35 -7.49
C THR A 609 42.51 39.22 -7.49
N HIS A 610 42.42 38.26 -6.56
CA HIS A 610 43.34 37.13 -6.51
C HIS A 610 43.21 36.20 -7.72
N LEU A 611 41.98 35.89 -8.14
CA LEU A 611 41.71 35.08 -9.33
C LEU A 611 42.21 35.77 -10.61
N ALA A 612 41.96 37.08 -10.75
CA ALA A 612 42.46 37.86 -11.89
C ALA A 612 44.00 37.87 -11.97
N VAL A 613 44.68 37.93 -10.82
CA VAL A 613 46.14 37.84 -10.77
C VAL A 613 46.62 36.43 -11.14
N LEU A 614 45.97 35.37 -10.66
CA LEU A 614 46.36 34.00 -11.00
C LEU A 614 46.17 33.69 -12.49
N TYR A 615 45.06 34.13 -13.09
CA TYR A 615 44.86 34.02 -14.54
C TYR A 615 45.86 34.85 -15.33
N LEU A 616 46.22 36.04 -14.85
CA LEU A 616 47.24 36.85 -15.49
C LEU A 616 48.61 36.15 -15.42
N ASP A 617 48.99 35.64 -14.25
CA ASP A 617 50.26 34.93 -14.07
C ASP A 617 50.31 33.64 -14.92
N GLU A 618 49.18 32.92 -15.07
CA GLU A 618 49.04 31.76 -15.97
C GLU A 618 49.21 32.15 -17.44
N VAL A 619 48.55 33.24 -17.89
CA VAL A 619 48.69 33.77 -19.25
C VAL A 619 50.12 34.23 -19.53
N LEU A 620 50.78 34.88 -18.57
CA LEU A 620 52.17 35.34 -18.70
C LEU A 620 53.16 34.17 -18.73
N GLN A 621 52.96 33.14 -17.92
CA GLN A 621 53.78 31.91 -17.96
C GLN A 621 53.67 31.23 -19.32
N LEU A 622 52.45 31.04 -19.83
CA LEU A 622 52.22 30.45 -21.15
C LEU A 622 52.77 31.33 -22.29
N HIS A 623 52.74 32.66 -22.13
CA HIS A 623 53.28 33.60 -23.10
C HIS A 623 54.82 33.56 -23.17
N SER A 624 55.49 33.31 -22.03
CA SER A 624 56.95 33.16 -21.96
C SER A 624 57.49 31.85 -22.56
N GLN A 625 56.62 30.85 -22.75
CA GLN A 625 56.97 29.50 -23.24
C GLN A 625 56.67 29.30 -24.74
N SER A 626 56.54 30.39 -25.51
CA SER A 626 56.01 30.37 -26.87
C SER A 626 56.87 29.59 -27.88
N ASP A 627 56.42 28.36 -28.20
CA ASP A 627 56.48 27.79 -29.58
C ASP A 627 55.49 26.62 -29.82
N GLN A 628 54.82 26.05 -28.79
CA GLN A 628 53.93 24.88 -28.96
C GLN A 628 52.50 24.98 -28.38
N HIS A 629 52.13 26.02 -27.62
CA HIS A 629 50.85 26.09 -26.88
C HIS A 629 49.91 27.24 -27.31
N SER A 630 49.67 27.41 -28.62
CA SER A 630 48.81 28.52 -29.11
C SER A 630 47.33 28.37 -28.71
N GLU A 631 46.78 27.15 -28.71
CA GLU A 631 45.39 26.90 -28.34
C GLU A 631 45.16 27.10 -26.84
N GLU A 632 46.00 26.53 -25.97
CA GLU A 632 45.88 26.70 -24.52
C GLU A 632 46.01 28.17 -24.10
N LEU A 633 46.93 28.92 -24.71
CA LEU A 633 47.08 30.36 -24.52
C LEU A 633 45.83 31.15 -24.95
N SER A 634 45.19 30.77 -26.05
CA SER A 634 43.94 31.39 -26.50
C SER A 634 42.78 31.14 -25.53
N THR A 635 42.69 29.93 -24.96
CA THR A 635 41.65 29.57 -23.99
C THR A 635 41.86 30.26 -22.65
N ALA A 636 43.10 30.34 -22.16
CA ALA A 636 43.45 31.08 -20.95
C ALA A 636 43.16 32.58 -21.10
N ARG A 637 43.49 33.19 -22.24
CA ARG A 637 43.12 34.58 -22.56
C ARG A 637 41.61 34.79 -22.64
N ALA A 638 40.86 33.83 -23.18
CA ALA A 638 39.40 33.92 -23.23
C ALA A 638 38.77 33.86 -21.82
N LYS A 639 39.28 33.00 -20.94
CA LYS A 639 38.85 32.93 -19.52
C LYS A 639 39.13 34.22 -18.77
N LEU A 640 40.34 34.79 -18.95
CA LEU A 640 40.70 36.08 -18.36
C LEU A 640 39.77 37.19 -18.85
N ARG A 641 39.53 37.30 -20.17
CA ARG A 641 38.60 38.28 -20.75
C ARG A 641 37.18 38.15 -20.21
N SER A 642 36.66 36.92 -20.13
CA SER A 642 35.34 36.65 -19.57
C SER A 642 35.23 37.12 -18.11
N LEU A 643 36.21 36.80 -17.27
CA LEU A 643 36.22 37.24 -15.87
C LEU A 643 36.25 38.77 -15.74
N LEU A 644 37.12 39.43 -16.53
CA LEU A 644 37.28 40.89 -16.50
C LEU A 644 36.03 41.62 -17.00
N GLN A 645 35.28 41.02 -17.95
CA GLN A 645 34.02 41.56 -18.45
C GLN A 645 32.87 41.38 -17.44
N GLN A 646 32.72 40.17 -16.89
CA GLN A 646 31.60 39.79 -16.04
C GLN A 646 31.69 40.37 -14.63
N SER A 647 32.89 40.45 -14.04
CA SER A 647 33.08 40.99 -12.69
C SER A 647 33.39 42.49 -12.70
N CYS A 648 32.91 43.21 -11.68
CA CYS A 648 33.29 44.60 -11.41
C CYS A 648 33.98 44.76 -10.04
N LEU A 649 34.31 43.64 -9.36
CA LEU A 649 34.72 43.61 -7.96
C LEU A 649 36.21 43.28 -7.82
N TYR A 650 37.07 43.80 -8.68
CA TYR A 650 38.51 43.61 -8.57
C TYR A 650 39.24 44.95 -8.59
N ARG A 651 40.47 44.97 -8.06
CA ARG A 651 41.32 46.16 -8.09
C ARG A 651 41.84 46.42 -9.49
N VAL A 652 41.07 47.17 -10.28
CA VAL A 652 41.37 47.50 -11.68
C VAL A 652 42.76 48.11 -11.81
N GLN A 653 43.17 48.99 -10.90
CA GLN A 653 44.50 49.64 -10.92
C GLN A 653 45.67 48.67 -10.71
N LEU A 654 45.49 47.62 -9.89
CA LEU A 654 46.54 46.63 -9.59
C LEU A 654 46.73 45.68 -10.78
N VAL A 655 45.63 45.25 -11.39
CA VAL A 655 45.66 44.41 -12.59
C VAL A 655 46.19 45.21 -13.78
N LEU A 656 45.74 46.45 -13.97
CA LEU A 656 46.22 47.33 -15.04
C LEU A 656 47.71 47.65 -14.89
N GLY A 657 48.20 47.85 -13.67
CA GLY A 657 49.63 48.09 -13.39
C GLY A 657 50.53 46.92 -13.82
N LYS A 658 50.03 45.68 -13.79
CA LYS A 658 50.77 44.51 -14.28
C LYS A 658 50.67 44.31 -15.80
N ILE A 659 49.63 44.83 -16.45
CA ILE A 659 49.35 44.59 -17.87
C ILE A 659 49.90 45.70 -18.79
N LYS A 660 50.04 46.94 -18.29
CA LYS A 660 50.51 48.09 -19.09
C LYS A 660 51.84 47.88 -19.83
N ASP A 661 52.71 47.02 -19.30
CA ASP A 661 54.02 46.71 -19.87
C ASP A 661 54.00 45.45 -20.77
N THR A 662 52.82 44.90 -21.08
CA THR A 662 52.62 43.64 -21.83
C THR A 662 51.73 43.83 -23.06
N ASP A 663 51.89 42.99 -24.09
CA ASP A 663 51.16 43.04 -25.38
C ASP A 663 49.67 42.57 -25.31
N LEU A 664 49.00 42.75 -24.17
CA LEU A 664 47.60 42.35 -23.93
C LEU A 664 46.63 43.54 -24.11
N ASN A 665 46.54 44.03 -25.35
CA ASN A 665 45.82 45.27 -25.68
C ASN A 665 44.29 45.18 -25.52
N LEU A 666 43.67 44.01 -25.74
CA LEU A 666 42.22 43.81 -25.59
C LEU A 666 41.80 43.80 -24.12
N GLU A 667 42.56 43.11 -23.27
CA GLU A 667 42.37 43.08 -21.82
C GLU A 667 42.57 44.46 -21.21
N CYS A 668 43.56 45.23 -21.70
CA CYS A 668 43.74 46.64 -21.37
C CYS A 668 42.50 47.48 -21.70
N ALA A 669 41.92 47.33 -22.89
CA ALA A 669 40.73 48.09 -23.31
C ALA A 669 39.53 47.82 -22.39
N ILE A 670 39.32 46.55 -21.99
CA ILE A 670 38.26 46.17 -21.03
C ILE A 670 38.49 46.86 -19.67
N LEU A 671 39.72 46.86 -19.16
CA LEU A 671 40.07 47.49 -17.89
C LEU A 671 39.90 49.02 -17.91
N TYR A 672 40.32 49.69 -18.99
CA TYR A 672 40.08 51.13 -19.16
C TYR A 672 38.59 51.46 -19.24
N GLY A 673 37.78 50.58 -19.86
CA GLY A 673 36.33 50.73 -19.86
C GLY A 673 35.70 50.65 -18.47
N LYS A 674 36.20 49.75 -17.60
CA LYS A 674 35.76 49.69 -16.19
C LYS A 674 36.20 50.89 -15.35
N LEU A 675 37.25 51.61 -15.76
CA LEU A 675 37.68 52.88 -15.15
C LEU A 675 36.91 54.11 -15.69
N GLU A 676 35.93 53.91 -16.58
CA GLU A 676 35.21 54.96 -17.30
C GLU A 676 36.10 55.85 -18.19
N GLU A 677 37.35 55.45 -18.43
CA GLU A 677 38.28 56.10 -19.37
C GLU A 677 38.02 55.58 -20.79
N HIS A 678 36.80 55.75 -21.29
CA HIS A 678 36.34 55.15 -22.55
C HIS A 678 37.12 55.66 -23.77
N GLU A 679 37.58 56.91 -23.76
CA GLU A 679 38.38 57.48 -24.86
C GLU A 679 39.69 56.72 -25.08
N LYS A 680 40.38 56.33 -24.00
CA LYS A 680 41.63 55.55 -24.07
C LYS A 680 41.37 54.12 -24.52
N ALA A 681 40.28 53.51 -24.03
CA ALA A 681 39.88 52.16 -24.44
C ALA A 681 39.55 52.10 -25.94
N LEU A 682 38.76 53.06 -26.43
CA LEU A 682 38.39 53.18 -27.85
C LEU A 682 39.62 53.51 -28.70
N HIS A 683 40.53 54.37 -28.23
CA HIS A 683 41.77 54.66 -28.95
C HIS A 683 42.66 53.42 -29.10
N ILE A 684 42.75 52.55 -28.08
CA ILE A 684 43.49 51.28 -28.15
C ILE A 684 42.85 50.35 -29.20
N LEU A 685 41.53 50.18 -29.17
CA LEU A 685 40.81 49.30 -30.11
C LEU A 685 40.91 49.79 -31.56
N VAL A 686 40.75 51.11 -31.78
CA VAL A 686 40.68 51.72 -33.11
C VAL A 686 42.07 51.98 -33.71
N HIS A 687 43.01 52.55 -32.95
CA HIS A 687 44.31 52.95 -33.49
C HIS A 687 45.40 51.89 -33.34
N GLN A 688 45.43 51.14 -32.21
CA GLN A 688 46.48 50.15 -31.97
C GLN A 688 46.12 48.77 -32.53
N LEU A 689 44.87 48.32 -32.35
CA LEU A 689 44.41 47.01 -32.82
C LEU A 689 43.75 47.06 -34.21
N LYS A 690 43.24 48.22 -34.64
CA LYS A 690 42.50 48.42 -35.90
C LYS A 690 41.31 47.45 -36.06
N ASP A 691 40.72 47.05 -34.95
CA ASP A 691 39.57 46.14 -34.91
C ASP A 691 38.29 46.95 -34.64
N PHE A 692 37.64 47.35 -35.74
CA PHE A 692 36.43 48.19 -35.70
C PHE A 692 35.23 47.44 -35.13
N GLN A 693 35.16 46.12 -35.35
CA GLN A 693 34.09 45.28 -34.81
C GLN A 693 34.22 45.16 -33.29
N ALA A 694 35.43 44.94 -32.78
CA ALA A 694 35.67 44.89 -31.33
C ALA A 694 35.35 46.22 -30.63
N ALA A 695 35.51 47.36 -31.31
CA ALA A 695 35.12 48.67 -30.80
C ALA A 695 33.59 48.84 -30.68
N GLU A 696 32.84 48.36 -31.68
CA GLU A 696 31.37 48.33 -31.64
C GLU A 696 30.84 47.38 -30.56
N ASP A 697 31.45 46.20 -30.44
CA ASP A 697 31.12 45.20 -29.43
C ASP A 697 31.40 45.74 -28.02
N TYR A 698 32.49 46.49 -27.83
CA TYR A 698 32.79 47.17 -26.57
C TYR A 698 31.74 48.24 -26.20
N CYS A 699 31.31 49.07 -27.16
CA CYS A 699 30.24 50.05 -26.95
C CYS A 699 28.92 49.37 -26.61
N SER A 700 28.60 48.25 -27.26
CA SER A 700 27.43 47.44 -26.96
C SER A 700 27.50 46.85 -25.56
N TRP A 701 28.57 46.12 -25.23
CA TRP A 701 28.79 45.48 -23.94
C TRP A 701 28.75 46.46 -22.76
N ASN A 702 29.49 47.57 -22.83
CA ASN A 702 29.52 48.53 -21.71
C ASN A 702 28.19 49.30 -21.55
N SER A 703 27.33 49.29 -22.57
CA SER A 703 25.98 49.87 -22.52
C SER A 703 24.89 48.91 -22.06
N GLU A 704 25.16 47.60 -21.95
CA GLU A 704 24.19 46.60 -21.51
C GLU A 704 23.70 46.89 -20.08
N GLY A 705 22.38 47.02 -19.91
CA GLY A 705 21.74 47.30 -18.62
C GLY A 705 21.78 48.77 -18.17
N ARG A 706 22.31 49.69 -18.98
CA ARG A 706 22.30 51.14 -18.73
C ARG A 706 21.30 51.87 -19.63
N ASP A 707 21.02 53.13 -19.31
CA ASP A 707 20.07 53.96 -20.07
C ASP A 707 20.48 54.15 -21.54
N LEU A 708 19.50 54.29 -22.43
CA LEU A 708 19.69 54.59 -23.86
C LEU A 708 20.58 55.83 -24.09
N SER A 709 20.51 56.81 -23.18
CA SER A 709 21.34 58.02 -23.22
C SER A 709 22.83 57.76 -22.98
N TYR A 710 23.16 56.72 -22.20
CA TYR A 710 24.54 56.30 -21.96
C TYR A 710 25.09 55.53 -23.17
N ARG A 711 24.27 54.65 -23.76
CA ARG A 711 24.59 53.98 -25.03
C ARG A 711 24.85 55.00 -26.13
N GLN A 712 23.96 55.99 -26.26
CA GLN A 712 24.14 57.13 -27.16
C GLN A 712 25.51 57.79 -26.99
N LYS A 713 25.88 58.18 -25.76
CA LYS A 713 27.18 58.85 -25.51
C LYS A 713 28.39 58.03 -25.95
N LEU A 714 28.40 56.71 -25.71
CA LEU A 714 29.51 55.84 -26.10
C LEU A 714 29.64 55.73 -27.63
N PHE A 715 28.52 55.54 -28.34
CA PHE A 715 28.51 55.48 -29.79
C PHE A 715 28.88 56.82 -30.44
N HIS A 716 28.50 57.95 -29.84
CA HIS A 716 28.95 59.28 -30.29
C HIS A 716 30.45 59.50 -30.01
N MET A 717 30.98 58.96 -28.91
CA MET A 717 32.42 59.00 -28.62
C MET A 717 33.22 58.14 -29.61
N LEU A 718 32.73 56.94 -29.97
CA LEU A 718 33.32 56.12 -31.02
C LEU A 718 33.29 56.83 -32.38
N LEU A 719 32.16 57.46 -32.73
CA LEU A 719 32.05 58.27 -33.94
C LEU A 719 33.03 59.44 -33.92
N ALA A 720 33.21 60.11 -32.78
CA ALA A 720 34.19 61.20 -32.64
C ALA A 720 35.63 60.70 -32.83
N VAL A 721 35.98 59.52 -32.32
CA VAL A 721 37.29 58.89 -32.52
C VAL A 721 37.52 58.50 -33.99
N TYR A 722 36.49 58.00 -34.68
CA TYR A 722 36.59 57.73 -36.13
C TYR A 722 36.70 59.01 -36.99
N MET A 723 36.17 60.12 -36.49
CA MET A 723 36.14 61.42 -37.19
C MET A 723 37.29 62.35 -36.79
N ASP A 724 38.26 61.89 -36.01
CA ASP A 724 39.40 62.72 -35.59
C ASP A 724 40.21 63.18 -36.81
N PRO A 725 40.29 64.50 -37.08
CA PRO A 725 40.97 65.04 -38.26
C PRO A 725 42.49 64.84 -38.24
N THR A 726 43.07 64.45 -37.09
CA THR A 726 44.52 64.24 -36.94
C THR A 726 45.02 62.92 -37.52
N VAL A 727 44.13 61.93 -37.71
CA VAL A 727 44.45 60.58 -38.19
C VAL A 727 43.52 60.21 -39.37
N ALA A 728 43.47 61.06 -40.40
CA ALA A 728 42.62 60.81 -41.56
C ALA A 728 43.10 59.59 -42.37
N ASN A 729 42.41 58.45 -42.24
CA ASN A 729 42.55 57.26 -43.08
C ASN A 729 41.21 56.94 -43.74
N ASP A 730 41.21 56.62 -45.03
CA ASP A 730 39.98 56.23 -45.78
C ASP A 730 39.25 55.04 -45.14
N THR A 731 39.97 54.18 -44.42
CA THR A 731 39.39 53.04 -43.69
C THR A 731 38.53 53.46 -42.49
N LEU A 732 38.89 54.54 -41.80
CA LEU A 732 38.11 55.08 -40.66
C LEU A 732 36.84 55.77 -41.15
N VAL A 733 36.91 56.44 -42.31
CA VAL A 733 35.75 57.04 -42.96
C VAL A 733 34.73 55.98 -43.35
N MET A 734 35.18 54.86 -43.93
CA MET A 734 34.30 53.73 -44.26
C MET A 734 33.71 53.09 -43.00
N ALA A 735 34.52 52.82 -41.97
CA ALA A 735 34.03 52.29 -40.69
C ALA A 735 33.00 53.22 -40.00
N ALA A 736 33.18 54.54 -40.10
CA ALA A 736 32.23 55.50 -39.57
C ALA A 736 30.91 55.54 -40.35
N VAL A 737 30.96 55.38 -41.68
CA VAL A 737 29.75 55.24 -42.51
C VAL A 737 29.01 53.94 -42.19
N ASP A 738 29.74 52.84 -42.02
CA ASP A 738 29.17 51.54 -41.66
C ASP A 738 28.54 51.57 -40.26
N LEU A 739 29.22 52.17 -39.27
CA LEU A 739 28.70 52.38 -37.91
C LEU A 739 27.36 53.14 -37.91
N LEU A 740 27.29 54.24 -38.68
CA LEU A 740 26.07 55.05 -38.80
C LEU A 740 24.93 54.27 -39.48
N ASN A 741 25.23 53.51 -40.53
CA ASN A 741 24.23 52.76 -41.27
C ASN A 741 23.71 51.53 -40.50
N ASN A 742 24.57 50.86 -39.73
CA ASN A 742 24.23 49.65 -38.96
C ASN A 742 23.49 49.98 -37.65
N HIS A 743 23.83 51.08 -36.98
CA HIS A 743 23.27 51.45 -35.67
C HIS A 743 22.44 52.74 -35.69
N ALA A 744 21.69 52.96 -36.77
CA ALA A 744 20.92 54.20 -36.98
C ALA A 744 19.92 54.54 -35.87
N GLU A 745 19.41 53.53 -35.17
CA GLU A 745 18.47 53.66 -34.04
C GLU A 745 19.11 54.25 -32.77
N VAL A 746 20.43 54.09 -32.61
CA VAL A 746 21.14 54.47 -31.39
C VAL A 746 21.56 55.93 -31.44
N PHE A 747 21.75 56.52 -32.61
CA PHE A 747 22.26 57.89 -32.75
C PHE A 747 21.17 58.98 -32.69
N ASP A 748 21.54 60.15 -32.17
CA ASP A 748 20.73 61.36 -32.33
C ASP A 748 21.00 61.94 -33.73
N ALA A 749 20.02 61.81 -34.63
CA ALA A 749 20.10 62.28 -36.00
C ALA A 749 20.51 63.77 -36.10
N VAL A 750 20.12 64.60 -35.13
CA VAL A 750 20.43 66.04 -35.14
C VAL A 750 21.90 66.28 -34.82
N GLN A 751 22.48 65.51 -33.89
CA GLN A 751 23.89 65.63 -33.51
C GLN A 751 24.80 65.04 -34.58
N VAL A 752 24.46 63.88 -35.14
CA VAL A 752 25.22 63.26 -36.23
C VAL A 752 25.28 64.18 -37.45
N LEU A 753 24.15 64.78 -37.85
CA LEU A 753 24.14 65.73 -38.99
C LEU A 753 25.03 66.96 -38.80
N ARG A 754 25.35 67.33 -37.55
CA ARG A 754 26.30 68.42 -37.25
C ARG A 754 27.76 67.98 -37.28
N LEU A 755 28.01 66.69 -37.02
CA LEU A 755 29.36 66.10 -37.00
C LEU A 755 29.81 65.61 -38.39
N VAL A 756 28.87 65.31 -39.29
CA VAL A 756 29.17 64.86 -40.65
C VAL A 756 29.84 65.98 -41.46
N PRO A 757 31.02 65.74 -42.05
CA PRO A 757 31.67 66.69 -42.94
C PRO A 757 30.86 66.96 -44.23
N GLY A 758 30.88 68.20 -44.72
CA GLY A 758 30.14 68.61 -45.92
C GLY A 758 30.60 67.98 -47.25
N ASN A 759 31.67 67.17 -47.25
CA ASN A 759 32.18 66.47 -48.42
C ASN A 759 31.56 65.07 -48.62
N TRP A 760 30.69 64.60 -47.72
CA TRP A 760 30.03 63.30 -47.84
C TRP A 760 28.85 63.34 -48.80
N SER A 761 28.73 62.33 -49.66
CA SER A 761 27.55 62.19 -50.51
C SER A 761 26.36 61.70 -49.69
N ILE A 762 25.19 62.32 -49.88
CA ILE A 762 23.94 61.95 -49.19
C ILE A 762 23.58 60.48 -49.43
N GLN A 763 23.99 59.91 -50.58
CA GLN A 763 23.73 58.52 -50.93
C GLN A 763 24.37 57.52 -49.95
N LEU A 764 25.51 57.85 -49.35
CA LEU A 764 26.18 57.01 -48.34
C LEU A 764 25.44 56.97 -47.00
N LEU A 765 24.69 58.04 -46.68
CA LEU A 765 23.92 58.19 -45.43
C LEU A 765 22.43 57.87 -45.58
N CYS A 766 21.97 57.52 -46.79
CA CYS A 766 20.57 57.20 -47.06
C CYS A 766 19.98 56.11 -46.14
N PRO A 767 20.69 54.99 -45.85
CA PRO A 767 20.19 53.98 -44.93
C PRO A 767 20.01 54.54 -43.51
N PHE A 768 21.02 55.25 -42.98
CA PHE A 768 20.95 55.94 -41.69
C PHE A 768 19.76 56.90 -41.61
N LEU A 769 19.62 57.82 -42.57
CA LEU A 769 18.55 58.82 -42.57
C LEU A 769 17.16 58.20 -42.64
N ARG A 770 16.99 57.12 -43.42
CA ARG A 770 15.73 56.37 -43.48
C ARG A 770 15.44 55.66 -42.16
N GLY A 771 16.45 55.05 -41.55
CA GLY A 771 16.34 54.40 -40.25
C GLY A 771 15.94 55.37 -39.15
N ALA A 772 16.71 56.45 -38.98
CA ALA A 772 16.45 57.47 -37.96
C ALA A 772 15.10 58.18 -38.15
N MET A 773 14.66 58.44 -39.39
CA MET A 773 13.33 59.03 -39.63
C MET A 773 12.20 58.06 -39.30
N ARG A 774 12.34 56.77 -39.66
CA ARG A 774 11.37 55.74 -39.30
C ARG A 774 11.25 55.59 -37.79
N GLU A 775 12.36 55.58 -37.06
CA GLU A 775 12.34 55.45 -35.61
C GLU A 775 11.68 56.65 -34.93
N ASN A 776 12.01 57.87 -35.37
CA ASN A 776 11.34 59.07 -34.87
C ASN A 776 9.82 59.07 -35.15
N MET A 777 9.39 58.57 -36.31
CA MET A 777 7.98 58.39 -36.62
C MET A 777 7.33 57.30 -35.75
N HIS A 778 8.02 56.18 -35.55
CA HIS A 778 7.55 55.05 -34.75
C HIS A 778 7.38 55.45 -33.28
N SER A 779 8.40 56.06 -32.68
CA SER A 779 8.36 56.57 -31.30
C SER A 779 7.23 57.58 -31.09
N LYS A 780 6.99 58.47 -32.06
CA LYS A 780 5.82 59.38 -32.03
C LYS A 780 4.50 58.62 -32.05
N GLN A 781 4.34 57.64 -32.94
CA GLN A 781 3.12 56.84 -33.05
C GLN A 781 2.88 55.98 -31.79
N MET A 782 3.92 55.33 -31.25
CA MET A 782 3.83 54.55 -30.02
C MET A 782 3.47 55.42 -28.81
N SER A 783 4.03 56.62 -28.72
CA SER A 783 3.65 57.59 -27.68
C SER A 783 2.17 58.00 -27.78
N GLN A 784 1.64 58.13 -29.01
CA GLN A 784 0.21 58.41 -29.23
C GLN A 784 -0.67 57.23 -28.81
N VAL A 785 -0.26 55.99 -29.07
CA VAL A 785 -0.97 54.78 -28.63
C VAL A 785 -0.95 54.67 -27.11
N ALA A 786 0.21 54.85 -26.47
CA ALA A 786 0.34 54.85 -25.02
C ALA A 786 -0.56 55.92 -24.37
N LEU A 787 -0.62 57.12 -24.94
CA LEU A 787 -1.57 58.16 -24.52
C LEU A 787 -3.03 57.72 -24.68
N GLY A 788 -3.37 57.03 -25.77
CA GLY A 788 -4.68 56.45 -26.01
C GLY A 788 -5.07 55.40 -24.96
N LEU A 789 -4.16 54.49 -24.63
CA LEU A 789 -4.34 53.46 -23.61
C LEU A 789 -4.49 54.07 -22.21
N ALA A 790 -3.65 55.04 -21.85
CA ALA A 790 -3.78 55.75 -20.58
C ALA A 790 -5.14 56.47 -20.47
N LYS A 791 -5.65 57.02 -21.58
CA LYS A 791 -7.00 57.61 -21.62
C LYS A 791 -8.09 56.55 -21.45
N SER A 792 -7.95 55.36 -22.04
CA SER A 792 -8.94 54.28 -21.89
C SER A 792 -8.93 53.68 -20.49
N GLU A 793 -7.76 53.43 -19.90
CA GLU A 793 -7.64 52.99 -18.50
C GLU A 793 -8.31 54.00 -17.56
N ASN A 794 -8.06 55.30 -17.75
CA ASN A 794 -8.69 56.34 -16.95
C ASN A 794 -10.23 56.33 -17.12
N ALA A 795 -10.74 56.03 -18.31
CA ALA A 795 -12.17 55.85 -18.54
C ALA A 795 -12.74 54.62 -17.82
N ILE A 796 -12.02 53.50 -17.82
CA ILE A 796 -12.39 52.27 -17.08
C ILE A 796 -12.42 52.56 -15.58
N TYR A 797 -11.37 53.16 -15.01
CA TYR A 797 -11.33 53.54 -13.59
C TYR A 797 -12.47 54.50 -13.22
N LYS A 798 -12.81 55.47 -14.09
CA LYS A 798 -13.97 56.33 -13.88
C LYS A 798 -15.28 55.55 -13.88
N HIS A 799 -15.44 54.57 -14.76
CA HIS A 799 -16.62 53.70 -14.80
C HIS A 799 -16.72 52.80 -13.56
N GLU A 800 -15.62 52.18 -13.12
CA GLU A 800 -15.58 51.41 -11.88
C GLU A 800 -15.92 52.27 -10.66
N LYS A 801 -15.36 53.49 -10.58
CA LYS A 801 -15.71 54.46 -9.53
C LYS A 801 -17.22 54.77 -9.50
N LEU A 802 -17.89 54.78 -10.65
CA LEU A 802 -19.34 54.97 -10.72
C LEU A 802 -20.13 53.75 -10.25
N LYS A 803 -19.67 52.51 -10.51
CA LYS A 803 -20.31 51.29 -9.98
C LYS A 803 -20.34 51.27 -8.44
N TYR A 804 -19.31 51.79 -7.79
CA TYR A 804 -19.25 51.87 -6.33
C TYR A 804 -19.99 53.07 -5.72
N LYS A 805 -20.59 53.97 -6.53
CA LYS A 805 -21.51 55.01 -6.04
C LYS A 805 -22.92 54.43 -5.87
N GLY A 806 -23.09 53.53 -4.91
CA GLY A 806 -24.41 53.10 -4.41
C GLY A 806 -24.83 53.91 -3.17
N LEU A 807 -26.13 54.19 -3.04
CA LEU A 807 -26.70 54.73 -1.80
C LEU A 807 -26.65 53.64 -0.71
N ILE A 808 -26.00 53.93 0.41
CA ILE A 808 -25.89 53.00 1.54
C ILE A 808 -26.86 53.47 2.64
N ASN A 809 -27.81 52.62 3.00
CA ASN A 809 -28.70 52.88 4.13
C ASN A 809 -28.01 52.52 5.45
N LEU A 810 -27.65 53.55 6.22
CA LEU A 810 -27.19 53.44 7.60
C LEU A 810 -28.41 53.25 8.51
N SER A 811 -28.43 52.17 9.30
CA SER A 811 -29.40 51.99 10.38
C SER A 811 -28.66 51.88 11.71
N GLU A 812 -29.24 52.42 12.78
CA GLU A 812 -28.64 52.46 14.12
C GLU A 812 -28.31 51.08 14.71
N LYS A 813 -28.85 50.00 14.11
CA LYS A 813 -28.59 48.61 14.52
C LYS A 813 -27.31 48.01 13.92
N LYS A 814 -26.70 48.65 12.90
CA LYS A 814 -25.48 48.16 12.26
C LYS A 814 -24.25 48.78 12.91
N GLY A 815 -23.46 47.98 13.63
CA GLY A 815 -22.17 48.39 14.18
C GLY A 815 -21.01 48.21 13.20
N CYS A 816 -19.90 48.89 13.45
CA CYS A 816 -18.65 48.71 12.72
C CYS A 816 -18.10 47.30 12.92
N GLN A 817 -17.73 46.57 11.86
CA GLN A 817 -17.21 45.20 12.00
C GLN A 817 -15.81 45.09 12.66
N LEU A 818 -15.08 46.19 12.80
CA LEU A 818 -13.74 46.18 13.41
C LEU A 818 -13.76 46.51 14.91
N CYS A 819 -14.70 47.32 15.36
CA CYS A 819 -14.79 47.74 16.77
C CYS A 819 -16.13 47.44 17.44
N HIS A 820 -17.09 46.87 16.69
CA HIS A 820 -18.44 46.50 17.10
C HIS A 820 -19.33 47.63 17.67
N ASN A 821 -18.83 48.86 17.76
CA ASN A 821 -19.59 50.05 18.17
C ASN A 821 -20.53 50.55 17.05
N THR A 822 -21.65 51.15 17.44
CA THR A 822 -22.62 51.81 16.56
C THR A 822 -22.06 53.09 15.96
N PHE A 823 -22.46 53.43 14.73
CA PHE A 823 -22.11 54.69 14.10
C PHE A 823 -22.90 55.85 14.73
N SER A 824 -22.24 56.71 15.50
CA SER A 824 -22.84 57.92 16.10
C SER A 824 -22.88 59.10 15.13
N GLU A 825 -22.06 59.07 14.08
CA GLU A 825 -21.91 60.12 13.07
C GLU A 825 -22.08 59.50 11.66
N PRO A 826 -22.62 60.24 10.67
CA PRO A 826 -22.87 59.73 9.32
C PRO A 826 -21.59 59.48 8.49
N GLU A 827 -20.41 59.70 9.07
CA GLU A 827 -19.11 59.53 8.41
C GLU A 827 -18.59 58.08 8.55
N CYS A 828 -18.81 57.26 7.53
CA CYS A 828 -18.35 55.86 7.49
C CYS A 828 -17.61 55.54 6.18
N VAL A 829 -16.66 54.61 6.24
CA VAL A 829 -15.99 54.06 5.05
C VAL A 829 -16.66 52.73 4.69
N CYS A 830 -17.08 52.59 3.44
CA CYS A 830 -17.57 51.33 2.90
C CYS A 830 -16.48 50.67 2.05
N TYR A 831 -16.13 49.43 2.39
CA TYR A 831 -15.25 48.62 1.55
C TYR A 831 -16.01 48.10 0.31
N PRO A 832 -15.31 47.70 -0.77
CA PRO A 832 -15.93 47.20 -2.01
C PRO A 832 -16.88 46.00 -1.82
N ASN A 833 -16.77 45.29 -0.69
CA ASN A 833 -17.62 44.18 -0.29
C ASN A 833 -18.88 44.60 0.52
N GLY A 834 -19.16 45.90 0.65
CA GLY A 834 -20.33 46.42 1.35
C GLY A 834 -20.19 46.52 2.88
N ILE A 835 -18.99 46.27 3.43
CA ILE A 835 -18.74 46.35 4.88
C ILE A 835 -18.49 47.81 5.30
N LEU A 836 -19.20 48.23 6.34
CA LEU A 836 -19.08 49.57 6.93
C LEU A 836 -18.11 49.57 8.11
N VAL A 837 -17.16 50.51 8.09
CA VAL A 837 -16.22 50.73 9.18
C VAL A 837 -16.09 52.21 9.50
N HIS A 838 -15.73 52.53 10.75
CA HIS A 838 -15.33 53.90 11.10
C HIS A 838 -14.06 54.29 10.33
N ILE A 839 -13.95 55.57 9.97
CA ILE A 839 -12.78 56.14 9.29
C ILE A 839 -11.49 55.79 10.07
N HIS A 840 -11.52 55.92 11.40
CA HIS A 840 -10.38 55.61 12.25
C HIS A 840 -9.97 54.13 12.20
N CYS A 841 -10.93 53.20 12.14
CA CYS A 841 -10.65 51.76 12.06
C CYS A 841 -10.04 51.37 10.71
N ALA A 842 -10.47 52.01 9.61
CA ALA A 842 -9.90 51.78 8.28
C ALA A 842 -8.43 52.23 8.18
N VAL A 843 -8.11 53.39 8.77
CA VAL A 843 -6.74 53.94 8.77
C VAL A 843 -5.78 53.05 9.57
N LYS A 844 -6.23 52.49 10.70
CA LYS A 844 -5.43 51.54 11.50
C LYS A 844 -5.09 50.28 10.69
N ARG A 845 -6.07 49.69 10.00
CA ARG A 845 -5.87 48.49 9.18
C ARG A 845 -4.89 48.71 8.02
N ASN A 846 -4.93 49.86 7.34
CA ASN A 846 -4.02 50.14 6.22
C ASN A 846 -2.55 50.31 6.66
N ARG A 847 -2.31 50.75 7.91
CA ARG A 847 -0.95 50.77 8.47
C ARG A 847 -0.45 49.35 8.78
N ASP A 848 -1.32 48.48 9.25
CA ASP A 848 -0.95 47.10 9.58
C ASP A 848 -0.81 46.22 8.33
N SER A 849 -1.60 46.45 7.27
CA SER A 849 -1.57 45.65 6.03
C SER A 849 -0.37 45.91 5.12
N ALA A 850 0.32 47.05 5.26
CA ALA A 850 1.56 47.30 4.51
C ALA A 850 2.73 46.41 4.98
N SER A 851 2.58 45.72 6.11
CA SER A 851 3.63 44.88 6.71
C SER A 851 3.46 43.37 6.49
N LYS A 852 2.38 42.91 5.84
CA LYS A 852 2.16 41.49 5.50
C LYS A 852 1.37 41.31 4.20
N GLN A 853 2.09 41.16 3.08
CA GLN A 853 1.59 40.46 1.90
C GLN A 853 2.54 39.32 1.53
N HIS A 854 2.55 38.29 2.39
CA HIS A 854 2.91 36.94 2.02
C HIS A 854 1.71 36.04 2.30
N PHE A 855 1.24 35.39 1.22
CA PHE A 855 0.42 34.17 1.13
C PHE A 855 -0.88 34.06 1.96
N THR A 856 -1.98 33.73 1.29
CA THR A 856 -2.47 32.34 1.14
C THR A 856 -3.87 32.36 0.50
N HIS A 857 -4.04 31.66 -0.61
CA HIS A 857 -5.32 31.05 -0.95
C HIS A 857 -5.65 29.99 0.10
N PRO A 858 -6.92 29.90 0.53
CA PRO A 858 -7.53 28.59 0.72
C PRO A 858 -8.88 28.52 0.01
N GLU A 859 -9.09 27.38 -0.64
CA GLU A 859 -10.36 26.94 -1.18
C GLU A 859 -11.36 26.55 -0.07
N ASN A 860 -12.65 26.64 -0.44
CA ASN A 860 -13.82 25.86 0.01
C ASN A 860 -14.35 26.00 1.46
N HIS A 861 -15.59 26.51 1.58
CA HIS A 861 -16.77 25.74 2.07
C HIS A 861 -18.01 26.64 2.20
N THR A 862 -18.93 26.49 1.22
CA THR A 862 -20.42 26.36 1.25
C THR A 862 -21.03 27.03 0.05
#